data_AF-R6BG58-F1
#
_entry.id   AF-R6BG58-F1
#
_cell.length_a   1.000
_cell.length_b   1.000
_cell.length_c   1.000
_cell.angle_alpha   90.00
_cell.angle_beta   90.00
_cell.angle_gamma   90.00
#
_symmetry.space_group_name_H-M   'P 1'
#
loop_
_entity.id
_entity.type
_entity.pdbx_description
1 polymer ?
#
loop_
_entity_poly.entity_id
_entity_poly.type
_entity_poly.pdbx_seq_one_letter_code
_entity_poly.pdbx_strand_id
1 'polypeptide(L)'
;MKNLRKKTGCLVMAVLLLIMTFVPAMSVTVSAAANIEGRLITVGGKTVNSGMKIAEVEKLFGKPKLTTPSYWGGYAYTFYGDKYSDYLYLETDADGVIVCYGSVSPGFETNVYNYGDKVDHYVRLGYEAIDYDDNLYGVIYYTKYHSDAYERFGANLTENNRNLNKHAAEMWNAVSYLHGYDTPTCFDEQLFNVGAQLADNYSTVYDYCNDTGQSACYQLMGSSLISFPEYRYPNPLEFAEKGKNYTCKNGNAIGLMYYPKGSDKSQYWVINGFVNKELLAEWNPVAYTAQEKQQLKQARDYYAKSVEEFNAEKSYYEVEPSYDSLDTIEGGKLSEGIAKGAVDFLNAIRAGGGLNPLEYSEELSADAQCKSTYTVYLSKNKISNPNPHFPPQLDGLSDEYYAKCQSGSGENLFMCGILSTNIIGSISNALDDSYGTGQYYSRGHRYNLLNPSWKYIGVGNTLQQGCHKMTGTQDYDAEVVAWPAKGVTISESGFAPSGMWTCQFYNGLKPTSDTTVTVRCLNSGAVWKIDPANLLDSQAYQVNGTLISYADNSIAFKVGGVYEITYEHLNDRDGKDASYTYRTVYEKAYLSSDGKEEPQQILFDKDSMELTPGSTEKLTAIIHPEDARNKRIYFTSTNPAVATVNECGEITAHAAGTAVITAVSEAGNITANCKVTVVQKKAETTTGKDDEKTPDRKPDTQSSIKVGKASIKSAKKKKASPTVTITLVRKVAKASGYQIKVYPTSGKAKKNKGAITTKFITKNTKKLVVKNKKLKNKKGCYVRIRAYQKINGTKKFGAWSAVRKVKNR
;
A
#
# COMPACT_ATOMS: atom_id res chain seq x y z
N MET A 1 -59.02 -26.41 -18.04
CA MET A 1 -58.94 -26.44 -16.56
C MET A 1 -58.01 -27.59 -16.19
N LYS A 2 -56.72 -27.31 -15.95
CA LYS A 2 -56.12 -27.10 -14.61
C LYS A 2 -56.14 -28.38 -13.74
N ASN A 3 -55.19 -29.29 -14.01
CA ASN A 3 -54.48 -30.08 -12.99
C ASN A 3 -53.33 -30.89 -13.61
N LEU A 4 -52.37 -30.21 -14.27
CA LEU A 4 -51.12 -30.83 -14.70
C LEU A 4 -49.96 -29.80 -14.72
N ARG A 5 -49.70 -29.15 -13.58
CA ARG A 5 -48.53 -28.28 -13.38
C ARG A 5 -48.14 -28.25 -11.90
N LYS A 6 -47.15 -29.05 -11.52
CA LYS A 6 -46.14 -28.83 -10.46
C LYS A 6 -45.45 -30.15 -10.09
N LYS A 7 -44.71 -30.75 -11.03
CA LYS A 7 -43.68 -31.77 -10.72
C LYS A 7 -42.56 -31.88 -11.76
N THR A 8 -42.35 -30.83 -12.57
CA THR A 8 -41.33 -30.78 -13.64
C THR A 8 -40.45 -29.52 -13.58
N GLY A 9 -40.41 -28.84 -12.42
CA GLY A 9 -39.71 -27.55 -12.26
C GLY A 9 -38.36 -27.57 -11.54
N CYS A 10 -37.88 -28.74 -11.08
CA CYS A 10 -36.65 -28.83 -10.27
C CYS A 10 -35.52 -29.67 -10.87
N LEU A 11 -35.69 -30.25 -12.06
CA LEU A 11 -34.62 -30.99 -12.73
C LEU A 11 -34.05 -30.29 -13.98
N VAL A 12 -34.71 -29.24 -14.49
CA VAL A 12 -34.24 -28.50 -15.69
C VAL A 12 -33.39 -27.27 -15.34
N MET A 13 -33.42 -26.81 -14.07
CA MET A 13 -32.57 -25.70 -13.60
C MET A 13 -31.21 -26.14 -13.03
N ALA A 14 -31.00 -27.46 -12.85
CA ALA A 14 -29.72 -28.00 -12.41
C ALA A 14 -28.83 -28.47 -13.59
N VAL A 15 -29.39 -28.61 -14.80
CA VAL A 15 -28.65 -28.97 -16.02
C VAL A 15 -28.26 -27.74 -16.85
N LEU A 16 -28.87 -26.57 -16.59
CA LEU A 16 -28.54 -25.30 -17.25
C LEU A 16 -27.48 -24.46 -16.51
N LEU A 17 -27.01 -24.90 -15.34
CA LEU A 17 -25.94 -24.26 -14.57
C LEU A 17 -24.65 -25.10 -14.50
N LEU A 18 -24.60 -26.22 -15.23
CA LEU A 18 -23.44 -27.11 -15.34
C LEU A 18 -22.92 -27.29 -16.77
N ILE A 19 -23.31 -26.40 -17.70
CA ILE A 19 -22.75 -26.28 -19.06
C ILE A 19 -22.17 -24.86 -19.26
N MET A 20 -21.42 -24.39 -18.27
CA MET A 20 -20.43 -23.31 -18.43
C MET A 20 -19.03 -23.80 -18.07
N THR A 21 -18.73 -25.04 -18.44
CA THR A 21 -17.35 -25.53 -18.54
C THR A 21 -17.20 -26.05 -19.96
N PHE A 22 -16.34 -25.38 -20.73
CA PHE A 22 -16.03 -25.63 -22.14
C PHE A 22 -17.16 -25.34 -23.14
N VAL A 23 -17.50 -24.07 -23.31
CA VAL A 23 -17.92 -23.62 -24.65
C VAL A 23 -16.62 -23.33 -25.41
N PRO A 24 -16.25 -24.10 -26.45
CA PRO A 24 -15.15 -23.70 -27.32
C PRO A 24 -15.47 -22.33 -27.89
N ALA A 25 -14.46 -21.46 -27.97
CA ALA A 25 -14.57 -20.12 -28.52
C ALA A 25 -15.39 -20.12 -29.83
N MET A 26 -16.67 -19.77 -29.75
CA MET A 26 -17.51 -19.65 -30.94
C MET A 26 -17.23 -18.27 -31.52
N SER A 27 -16.42 -18.25 -32.58
CA SER A 27 -16.26 -17.09 -33.46
C SER A 27 -17.60 -16.77 -34.13
N VAL A 28 -18.20 -15.65 -33.76
CA VAL A 28 -19.32 -15.09 -34.51
C VAL A 28 -18.74 -14.20 -35.60
N THR A 29 -18.98 -14.54 -36.86
CA THR A 29 -18.67 -13.65 -37.98
C THR A 29 -19.52 -12.39 -37.85
N VAL A 30 -18.88 -11.23 -37.71
CA VAL A 30 -19.59 -9.95 -37.75
C VAL A 30 -20.03 -9.75 -39.18
N SER A 31 -21.33 -9.90 -39.45
CA SER A 31 -21.88 -9.66 -40.78
C SER A 31 -21.87 -8.15 -41.08
N ALA A 32 -20.75 -7.63 -41.58
CA ALA A 32 -20.79 -6.60 -42.59
C ALA A 32 -20.54 -7.31 -43.91
N ALA A 33 -21.55 -7.28 -44.78
CA ALA A 33 -21.51 -7.92 -46.08
C ALA A 33 -20.15 -7.66 -46.76
N ALA A 34 -19.40 -8.73 -47.01
CA ALA A 34 -18.35 -8.70 -48.01
C ALA A 34 -18.99 -8.17 -49.28
N ASN A 35 -18.63 -6.94 -49.66
CA ASN A 35 -18.84 -6.49 -51.02
C ASN A 35 -18.12 -7.51 -51.93
N ILE A 36 -18.66 -7.76 -53.11
CA ILE A 36 -18.59 -8.96 -53.96
C ILE A 36 -17.17 -9.54 -54.26
N GLU A 37 -16.07 -8.95 -53.75
CA GLU A 37 -14.67 -9.32 -54.03
C GLU A 37 -13.77 -9.58 -52.79
N GLY A 38 -14.26 -9.47 -51.54
CA GLY A 38 -13.46 -9.84 -50.36
C GLY A 38 -12.28 -8.91 -50.02
N ARG A 39 -12.28 -7.69 -50.55
CA ARG A 39 -11.32 -6.62 -50.23
C ARG A 39 -11.33 -6.25 -48.75
N LEU A 40 -10.17 -6.04 -48.14
CA LEU A 40 -10.06 -5.45 -46.79
C LEU A 40 -9.64 -3.99 -46.88
N ILE A 41 -8.49 -3.74 -47.51
CA ILE A 41 -7.92 -2.39 -47.62
C ILE A 41 -7.04 -2.27 -48.86
N THR A 42 -7.10 -1.10 -49.51
CA THR A 42 -6.18 -0.69 -50.55
C THR A 42 -5.33 0.46 -50.03
N VAL A 43 -4.00 0.36 -50.18
CA VAL A 43 -3.04 1.39 -49.77
C VAL A 43 -1.99 1.53 -50.88
N GLY A 44 -1.72 2.74 -51.35
CA GLY A 44 -0.74 2.97 -52.43
C GLY A 44 -1.09 2.24 -53.74
N GLY A 45 -2.37 2.04 -54.02
CA GLY A 45 -2.86 1.27 -55.17
C GLY A 45 -2.69 -0.25 -55.04
N LYS A 46 -2.24 -0.77 -53.89
CA LYS A 46 -2.06 -2.21 -53.62
C LYS A 46 -3.17 -2.70 -52.70
N THR A 47 -3.84 -3.78 -53.09
CA THR A 47 -5.04 -4.28 -52.40
C THR A 47 -4.76 -5.54 -51.59
N VAL A 48 -5.18 -5.54 -50.33
CA VAL A 48 -5.18 -6.71 -49.43
C VAL A 48 -6.61 -7.25 -49.33
N ASN A 49 -6.77 -8.55 -49.56
CA ASN A 49 -8.05 -9.27 -49.47
C ASN A 49 -8.07 -10.20 -48.25
N SER A 50 -9.27 -10.53 -47.75
CA SER A 50 -9.44 -11.30 -46.50
C SER A 50 -8.87 -12.72 -46.54
N GLY A 51 -8.70 -13.29 -47.74
CA GLY A 51 -8.12 -14.62 -47.94
C GLY A 51 -6.60 -14.64 -48.11
N MET A 52 -5.93 -13.48 -48.21
CA MET A 52 -4.49 -13.43 -48.45
C MET A 52 -3.70 -13.92 -47.23
N LYS A 53 -2.68 -14.73 -47.48
CA LYS A 53 -1.65 -15.06 -46.49
C LYS A 53 -0.57 -13.98 -46.48
N ILE A 54 0.14 -13.85 -45.37
CA ILE A 54 1.18 -12.83 -45.19
C ILE A 54 2.27 -12.91 -46.28
N ALA A 55 2.63 -14.11 -46.73
CA ALA A 55 3.59 -14.29 -47.83
C ALA A 55 3.14 -13.67 -49.16
N GLU A 56 1.83 -13.49 -49.39
CA GLU A 56 1.28 -12.80 -50.56
C GLU A 56 1.29 -11.28 -50.36
N VAL A 57 0.99 -10.81 -49.15
CA VAL A 57 1.12 -9.39 -48.78
C VAL A 57 2.57 -8.92 -48.92
N GLU A 58 3.54 -9.75 -48.53
CA GLU A 58 4.97 -9.46 -48.70
C GLU A 58 5.38 -9.26 -50.16
N LYS A 59 4.70 -9.89 -51.13
CA LYS A 59 4.96 -9.66 -52.56
C LYS A 59 4.51 -8.28 -53.02
N LEU A 60 3.52 -7.69 -52.36
CA LEU A 60 2.96 -6.38 -52.69
C LEU A 60 3.70 -5.24 -51.96
N PHE A 61 3.96 -5.42 -50.66
CA PHE A 61 4.49 -4.38 -49.79
C PHE A 61 5.97 -4.58 -49.42
N GLY A 62 6.58 -5.67 -49.85
CA GLY A 62 7.92 -6.09 -49.40
C GLY A 62 7.86 -6.74 -48.02
N LYS A 63 9.04 -7.04 -47.45
CA LYS A 63 9.13 -7.58 -46.09
C LYS A 63 8.60 -6.58 -45.05
N PRO A 64 7.91 -7.06 -44.01
CA PRO A 64 7.42 -6.19 -42.94
C PRO A 64 8.60 -5.47 -42.28
N LYS A 65 8.39 -4.20 -41.92
CA LYS A 65 9.35 -3.37 -41.20
C LYS A 65 9.40 -3.71 -39.72
N LEU A 66 8.26 -4.16 -39.17
CA LEU A 66 8.15 -4.66 -37.80
C LEU A 66 7.23 -5.87 -37.79
N THR A 67 7.60 -6.90 -37.03
CA THR A 67 6.78 -8.08 -36.76
C THR A 67 6.87 -8.43 -35.28
N THR A 68 5.72 -8.63 -34.63
CA THR A 68 5.64 -9.01 -33.22
C THR A 68 4.58 -10.09 -33.00
N PRO A 69 4.66 -10.89 -31.92
CA PRO A 69 3.57 -11.80 -31.55
C PRO A 69 2.26 -11.04 -31.31
N SER A 70 1.15 -11.60 -31.79
CA SER A 70 -0.19 -11.04 -31.55
C SER A 70 -0.90 -11.78 -30.43
N TYR A 71 -1.67 -11.06 -29.62
CA TYR A 71 -2.55 -11.66 -28.61
C TYR A 71 -3.71 -12.47 -29.21
N TRP A 72 -3.86 -12.45 -30.55
CA TRP A 72 -4.72 -13.35 -31.32
C TRP A 72 -4.11 -14.74 -31.57
N GLY A 73 -2.86 -14.97 -31.16
CA GLY A 73 -2.13 -16.23 -31.31
C GLY A 73 -1.30 -16.33 -32.60
N GLY A 74 -1.41 -15.36 -33.50
CA GLY A 74 -0.54 -15.20 -34.67
C GLY A 74 0.47 -14.06 -34.47
N TYR A 75 0.57 -13.16 -35.45
CA TYR A 75 1.55 -12.08 -35.46
C TYR A 75 0.94 -10.76 -35.93
N ALA A 76 1.47 -9.65 -35.43
CA ALA A 76 1.22 -8.30 -35.91
C ALA A 76 2.35 -7.86 -36.85
N TYR A 77 2.02 -7.11 -37.90
CA TYR A 77 2.90 -6.72 -38.98
C TYR A 77 2.70 -5.24 -39.33
N THR A 78 3.80 -4.53 -39.54
CA THR A 78 3.80 -3.17 -40.08
C THR A 78 4.58 -3.12 -41.39
N PHE A 79 3.99 -2.51 -42.41
CA PHE A 79 4.58 -2.24 -43.70
C PHE A 79 4.50 -0.75 -44.02
N TYR A 80 5.48 -0.24 -44.75
CA TYR A 80 5.45 1.11 -45.34
C TYR A 80 6.58 1.23 -46.37
N GLY A 81 6.36 2.11 -47.35
CA GLY A 81 7.33 2.57 -48.34
C GLY A 81 8.28 3.63 -47.80
N ASP A 82 8.85 4.45 -48.68
CA ASP A 82 9.81 5.49 -48.25
C ASP A 82 9.14 6.53 -47.35
N LYS A 83 9.82 6.88 -46.26
CA LYS A 83 9.36 7.87 -45.26
C LYS A 83 7.91 7.63 -44.80
N TYR A 84 7.57 6.37 -44.49
CA TYR A 84 6.24 6.00 -43.98
C TYR A 84 5.08 6.15 -44.97
N SER A 85 5.35 6.37 -46.26
CA SER A 85 4.32 6.25 -47.32
C SER A 85 3.70 4.85 -47.35
N ASP A 86 2.47 4.74 -47.83
CA ASP A 86 1.75 3.47 -47.97
C ASP A 86 1.67 2.63 -46.67
N TYR A 87 1.58 3.28 -45.52
CA TYR A 87 1.57 2.61 -44.22
C TYR A 87 0.41 1.62 -44.10
N LEU A 88 0.73 0.37 -43.75
CA LEU A 88 -0.22 -0.71 -43.55
C LEU A 88 0.10 -1.47 -42.26
N TYR A 89 -0.90 -1.66 -41.42
CA TYR A 89 -0.88 -2.51 -40.24
C TYR A 89 -1.78 -3.73 -40.45
N LEU A 90 -1.29 -4.92 -40.11
CA LEU A 90 -2.06 -6.17 -40.13
C LEU A 90 -1.80 -6.97 -38.87
N GLU A 91 -2.79 -7.74 -38.40
CA GLU A 91 -2.56 -8.83 -37.43
C GLU A 91 -3.23 -10.11 -37.87
N THR A 92 -2.64 -11.25 -37.51
CA THR A 92 -3.16 -12.58 -37.76
C THR A 92 -3.46 -13.36 -36.48
N ASP A 93 -4.40 -14.31 -36.58
CA ASP A 93 -4.58 -15.34 -35.56
C ASP A 93 -3.63 -16.53 -35.78
N ALA A 94 -3.75 -17.55 -34.92
CA ALA A 94 -2.89 -18.74 -34.93
C ALA A 94 -2.92 -19.53 -36.26
N ASP A 95 -3.99 -19.40 -37.06
CA ASP A 95 -4.13 -20.05 -38.37
C ASP A 95 -3.56 -19.18 -39.51
N GLY A 96 -2.98 -18.03 -39.17
CA GLY A 96 -2.47 -17.05 -40.11
C GLY A 96 -3.57 -16.36 -40.91
N VAL A 97 -4.79 -16.26 -40.38
CA VAL A 97 -5.89 -15.49 -40.98
C VAL A 97 -5.78 -14.04 -40.53
N ILE A 98 -5.95 -13.08 -41.43
CA ILE A 98 -5.94 -11.65 -41.11
C ILE A 98 -7.17 -11.31 -40.26
N VAL A 99 -6.94 -10.95 -38.99
CA VAL A 99 -7.97 -10.60 -38.00
C VAL A 99 -8.08 -9.11 -37.73
N CYS A 100 -7.02 -8.35 -38.02
CA CYS A 100 -6.94 -6.90 -37.85
C CYS A 100 -6.24 -6.27 -39.05
N TYR A 101 -6.70 -5.11 -39.50
CA TYR A 101 -6.08 -4.35 -40.57
C TYR A 101 -6.29 -2.84 -40.38
N GLY A 102 -5.33 -2.03 -40.82
CA GLY A 102 -5.42 -0.58 -40.68
C GLY A 102 -4.38 0.19 -41.49
N SER A 103 -4.62 1.50 -41.65
CA SER A 103 -3.72 2.42 -42.35
C SER A 103 -3.86 3.83 -41.82
N VAL A 104 -2.80 4.63 -42.00
CA VAL A 104 -2.77 6.09 -41.76
C VAL A 104 -2.19 6.84 -42.98
N SER A 105 -2.24 6.22 -44.16
CA SER A 105 -1.65 6.75 -45.39
C SER A 105 -2.67 7.56 -46.21
N PRO A 106 -2.27 8.64 -46.91
CA PRO A 106 -3.14 9.32 -47.87
C PRO A 106 -3.74 8.36 -48.88
N GLY A 107 -5.05 8.49 -49.14
CA GLY A 107 -5.73 7.76 -50.20
C GLY A 107 -5.95 6.26 -49.93
N PHE A 108 -5.94 5.80 -48.67
CA PHE A 108 -6.38 4.44 -48.38
C PHE A 108 -7.88 4.28 -48.69
N GLU A 109 -8.28 3.07 -49.07
CA GLU A 109 -9.68 2.70 -49.30
C GLU A 109 -10.04 1.43 -48.54
N THR A 110 -11.18 1.41 -47.85
CA THR A 110 -11.72 0.21 -47.20
C THR A 110 -13.13 -0.09 -47.71
N ASN A 111 -13.78 -1.10 -47.14
CA ASN A 111 -15.20 -1.37 -47.41
C ASN A 111 -16.15 -0.47 -46.62
N VAL A 112 -15.64 0.27 -45.63
CA VAL A 112 -16.44 1.10 -44.73
C VAL A 112 -16.27 2.58 -45.08
N TYR A 113 -15.02 3.06 -45.04
CA TYR A 113 -14.66 4.43 -45.32
C TYR A 113 -13.35 4.50 -46.12
N ASN A 114 -13.18 5.59 -46.85
CA ASN A 114 -11.94 5.97 -47.52
C ASN A 114 -11.27 7.14 -46.78
N TYR A 115 -10.00 7.35 -47.06
CA TYR A 115 -9.28 8.53 -46.58
C TYR A 115 -10.03 9.82 -46.97
N GLY A 116 -10.20 10.73 -46.01
CA GLY A 116 -10.90 12.00 -46.17
C GLY A 116 -12.41 11.94 -45.99
N ASP A 117 -13.02 10.75 -45.88
CA ASP A 117 -14.46 10.63 -45.63
C ASP A 117 -14.84 11.16 -44.25
N LYS A 118 -16.07 11.69 -44.13
CA LYS A 118 -16.66 12.05 -42.83
C LYS A 118 -17.27 10.82 -42.16
N VAL A 119 -16.91 10.58 -40.91
CA VAL A 119 -17.30 9.35 -40.18
C VAL A 119 -18.68 9.49 -39.54
N ASP A 120 -19.56 8.52 -39.76
CA ASP A 120 -20.79 8.34 -38.96
C ASP A 120 -20.49 7.50 -37.71
N HIS A 121 -20.65 8.10 -36.53
CA HIS A 121 -20.35 7.47 -35.24
C HIS A 121 -21.29 6.31 -34.84
N TYR A 122 -22.38 6.05 -35.58
CA TYR A 122 -23.35 4.99 -35.26
C TYR A 122 -23.00 3.62 -35.86
N VAL A 123 -22.04 3.54 -36.79
CA VAL A 123 -21.57 2.28 -37.40
C VAL A 123 -20.07 2.15 -37.14
N ARG A 124 -19.68 1.43 -36.08
CA ARG A 124 -18.27 1.25 -35.70
C ARG A 124 -17.85 -0.21 -35.77
N LEU A 125 -16.88 -0.52 -36.64
CA LEU A 125 -16.24 -1.84 -36.76
C LEU A 125 -14.79 -1.84 -36.25
N GLY A 126 -14.34 -0.73 -35.66
CA GLY A 126 -13.03 -0.60 -35.03
C GLY A 126 -12.75 0.82 -34.55
N TYR A 127 -11.52 1.29 -34.75
CA TYR A 127 -11.04 2.59 -34.30
C TYR A 127 -10.76 3.51 -35.49
N GLU A 128 -11.34 4.70 -35.47
CA GLU A 128 -11.16 5.74 -36.49
C GLU A 128 -10.39 6.94 -35.91
N ALA A 129 -9.41 7.44 -36.64
CA ALA A 129 -8.71 8.68 -36.34
C ALA A 129 -9.16 9.77 -37.34
N ILE A 130 -9.69 10.86 -36.78
CA ILE A 130 -10.29 11.97 -37.53
C ILE A 130 -9.57 13.29 -37.24
N ASP A 131 -9.50 14.19 -38.20
CA ASP A 131 -8.91 15.52 -38.05
C ASP A 131 -9.86 16.51 -37.31
N TYR A 132 -9.59 17.81 -37.38
CA TYR A 132 -10.42 18.84 -36.72
C TYR A 132 -11.73 19.14 -37.48
N ASP A 133 -11.82 18.73 -38.75
CA ASP A 133 -12.97 18.93 -39.64
C ASP A 133 -13.82 17.65 -39.78
N ASP A 134 -13.57 16.68 -38.90
CA ASP A 134 -14.15 15.34 -38.85
C ASP A 134 -13.81 14.46 -40.06
N ASN A 135 -12.74 14.78 -40.81
CA ASN A 135 -12.30 13.93 -41.92
C ASN A 135 -11.39 12.82 -41.40
N LEU A 136 -11.65 11.62 -41.89
CA LEU A 136 -10.88 10.43 -41.55
C LEU A 136 -9.47 10.47 -42.15
N TYR A 137 -8.46 10.20 -41.34
CA TYR A 137 -7.08 10.05 -41.81
C TYR A 137 -6.41 8.75 -41.36
N GLY A 138 -7.06 7.97 -40.50
CA GLY A 138 -6.55 6.68 -40.06
C GLY A 138 -7.63 5.72 -39.60
N VAL A 139 -7.42 4.42 -39.81
CA VAL A 139 -8.36 3.35 -39.42
C VAL A 139 -7.64 2.14 -38.88
N ILE A 140 -8.27 1.46 -37.92
CA ILE A 140 -8.00 0.07 -37.55
C ILE A 140 -9.33 -0.67 -37.44
N TYR A 141 -9.50 -1.74 -38.20
CA TYR A 141 -10.69 -2.57 -38.22
C TYR A 141 -10.36 -4.04 -37.96
N TYR A 142 -11.37 -4.75 -37.46
CA TYR A 142 -11.27 -6.16 -37.11
C TYR A 142 -12.21 -6.97 -38.00
N THR A 143 -11.70 -8.06 -38.59
CA THR A 143 -12.49 -8.97 -39.43
C THR A 143 -13.21 -10.04 -38.60
N LYS A 144 -12.85 -10.16 -37.31
CA LYS A 144 -13.36 -11.17 -36.39
C LYS A 144 -13.67 -10.51 -35.05
N TYR A 145 -14.87 -10.75 -34.53
CA TYR A 145 -15.21 -10.39 -33.16
C TYR A 145 -14.88 -11.57 -32.23
N HIS A 146 -14.27 -11.25 -31.10
CA HIS A 146 -13.95 -12.21 -30.05
C HIS A 146 -14.05 -11.56 -28.67
N SER A 147 -14.89 -12.11 -27.80
CA SER A 147 -15.12 -11.58 -26.46
C SER A 147 -13.94 -11.80 -25.52
N ASP A 148 -13.16 -12.87 -25.73
CA ASP A 148 -11.99 -13.21 -24.89
C ASP A 148 -10.70 -12.44 -25.25
N ALA A 149 -10.70 -11.60 -26.30
CA ALA A 149 -9.45 -10.98 -26.75
C ALA A 149 -8.83 -10.10 -25.67
N TYR A 150 -9.68 -9.52 -24.82
CA TYR A 150 -9.29 -8.84 -23.59
C TYR A 150 -8.58 -9.80 -22.62
N GLU A 151 -9.15 -10.98 -22.39
CA GLU A 151 -8.57 -11.96 -21.47
C GLU A 151 -7.22 -12.42 -22.00
N ARG A 152 -7.08 -12.60 -23.32
CA ARG A 152 -5.80 -12.93 -23.97
C ARG A 152 -4.80 -11.79 -23.88
N PHE A 153 -5.24 -10.55 -24.09
CA PHE A 153 -4.40 -9.37 -23.92
C PHE A 153 -3.92 -9.27 -22.47
N GLY A 154 -4.84 -9.37 -21.51
CA GLY A 154 -4.56 -9.28 -20.07
C GLY A 154 -3.80 -10.47 -19.50
N ALA A 155 -3.92 -11.68 -20.06
CA ALA A 155 -3.18 -12.87 -19.62
C ALA A 155 -1.67 -12.68 -19.75
N ASN A 156 -1.25 -11.97 -20.79
CA ASN A 156 0.14 -11.58 -21.02
C ASN A 156 0.26 -10.05 -21.16
N LEU A 157 -0.38 -9.31 -20.24
CA LEU A 157 -0.56 -7.86 -20.33
C LEU A 157 0.72 -7.11 -20.69
N THR A 158 1.80 -7.35 -19.94
CA THR A 158 3.07 -6.67 -20.16
C THR A 158 3.66 -6.94 -21.54
N GLU A 159 3.65 -8.20 -22.00
CA GLU A 159 4.22 -8.56 -23.30
C GLU A 159 3.37 -8.07 -24.46
N ASN A 160 2.04 -8.17 -24.34
CA ASN A 160 1.13 -7.67 -25.36
C ASN A 160 1.18 -6.13 -25.45
N ASN A 161 1.28 -5.45 -24.32
CA ASN A 161 1.44 -4.01 -24.24
C ASN A 161 2.80 -3.59 -24.83
N ARG A 162 3.90 -4.32 -24.56
CA ARG A 162 5.22 -4.13 -25.18
C ARG A 162 5.14 -4.16 -26.71
N ASN A 163 4.53 -5.20 -27.27
CA ASN A 163 4.39 -5.39 -28.71
C ASN A 163 3.48 -4.33 -29.34
N LEU A 164 2.39 -3.97 -28.66
CA LEU A 164 1.50 -2.89 -29.07
C LEU A 164 2.22 -1.54 -29.16
N ASN A 165 3.07 -1.22 -28.18
CA ASN A 165 3.86 0.02 -28.16
C ASN A 165 4.86 0.10 -29.32
N LYS A 166 5.47 -1.03 -29.71
CA LYS A 166 6.35 -1.10 -30.88
C LYS A 166 5.62 -0.69 -32.15
N HIS A 167 4.42 -1.22 -32.38
CA HIS A 167 3.60 -0.85 -33.53
C HIS A 167 3.03 0.58 -33.43
N ALA A 168 2.71 1.05 -32.22
CA ALA A 168 2.30 2.43 -31.99
C ALA A 168 3.38 3.43 -32.36
N ALA A 169 4.66 3.09 -32.17
CA ALA A 169 5.79 3.94 -32.56
C ALA A 169 5.86 4.13 -34.07
N GLU A 170 5.78 3.04 -34.83
CA GLU A 170 5.78 3.12 -36.29
C GLU A 170 4.54 3.85 -36.81
N MET A 171 3.37 3.62 -36.21
CA MET A 171 2.12 4.26 -36.63
C MET A 171 2.13 5.77 -36.31
N TRP A 172 2.66 6.15 -35.15
CA TRP A 172 2.87 7.55 -34.81
C TRP A 172 3.81 8.22 -35.81
N ASN A 173 4.92 7.59 -36.20
CA ASN A 173 5.84 8.17 -37.18
C ASN A 173 5.16 8.39 -38.55
N ALA A 174 4.23 7.51 -38.94
CA ALA A 174 3.44 7.70 -40.16
C ALA A 174 2.45 8.88 -40.06
N VAL A 175 1.80 9.06 -38.90
CA VAL A 175 0.98 10.27 -38.64
C VAL A 175 1.85 11.53 -38.58
N SER A 176 3.02 11.43 -37.97
CA SER A 176 4.03 12.50 -37.90
C SER A 176 4.42 12.95 -39.30
N TYR A 177 4.71 12.01 -40.19
CA TYR A 177 4.98 12.25 -41.60
C TYR A 177 3.79 12.91 -42.31
N LEU A 178 2.57 12.40 -42.13
CA LEU A 178 1.35 12.92 -42.74
C LEU A 178 1.12 14.41 -42.40
N HIS A 179 1.44 14.81 -41.17
CA HIS A 179 1.27 16.18 -40.69
C HIS A 179 2.54 17.05 -40.76
N GLY A 180 3.65 16.53 -41.30
CA GLY A 180 4.90 17.27 -41.47
C GLY A 180 5.70 17.51 -40.18
N TYR A 181 5.48 16.70 -39.15
CA TYR A 181 6.29 16.69 -37.92
C TYR A 181 7.56 15.84 -38.18
N ASP A 182 8.70 16.47 -38.47
CA ASP A 182 9.93 15.79 -38.88
C ASP A 182 10.77 15.25 -37.70
N THR A 183 10.13 14.67 -36.67
CA THR A 183 10.84 14.12 -35.49
C THR A 183 10.50 12.65 -35.27
N PRO A 184 11.39 11.71 -35.65
CA PRO A 184 11.16 10.29 -35.46
C PRO A 184 11.13 9.94 -33.96
N THR A 185 10.12 9.17 -33.57
CA THR A 185 9.97 8.57 -32.23
C THR A 185 10.25 7.08 -32.33
N CYS A 186 10.87 6.48 -31.32
CA CYS A 186 11.09 5.04 -31.30
C CYS A 186 10.48 4.41 -30.05
N PHE A 187 10.20 3.12 -30.11
CA PHE A 187 9.97 2.34 -28.90
C PHE A 187 11.30 2.15 -28.17
N ASP A 188 11.31 2.40 -26.86
CA ASP A 188 12.47 2.14 -26.00
C ASP A 188 12.16 0.98 -25.04
N GLU A 189 12.92 -0.10 -25.18
CA GLU A 189 12.72 -1.36 -24.47
C GLU A 189 12.97 -1.21 -22.95
N GLN A 190 13.98 -0.42 -22.57
CA GLN A 190 14.30 -0.18 -21.17
C GLN A 190 13.20 0.68 -20.52
N LEU A 191 12.62 1.60 -21.27
CA LEU A 191 11.69 2.60 -20.72
C LEU A 191 10.35 1.97 -20.48
N PHE A 192 9.96 1.13 -21.43
CA PHE A 192 8.83 0.26 -21.27
C PHE A 192 8.97 -0.62 -20.02
N ASN A 193 10.16 -1.21 -19.77
CA ASN A 193 10.36 -2.04 -18.59
C ASN A 193 10.25 -1.25 -17.28
N VAL A 194 10.79 -0.03 -17.22
CA VAL A 194 10.60 0.86 -16.06
C VAL A 194 9.12 1.19 -15.88
N GLY A 195 8.42 1.53 -16.97
CA GLY A 195 6.99 1.78 -16.94
C GLY A 195 6.18 0.58 -16.46
N ALA A 196 6.51 -0.63 -16.93
CA ALA A 196 5.86 -1.87 -16.50
C ALA A 196 6.12 -2.14 -15.01
N GLN A 197 7.34 -1.94 -14.53
CA GLN A 197 7.66 -2.07 -13.12
C GLN A 197 6.91 -1.05 -12.25
N LEU A 198 6.76 0.19 -12.72
CA LEU A 198 5.96 1.20 -12.03
C LEU A 198 4.48 0.81 -12.02
N ALA A 199 3.97 0.27 -13.14
CA ALA A 199 2.60 -0.21 -13.25
C ALA A 199 2.30 -1.38 -12.29
N ASP A 200 3.25 -2.28 -12.08
CA ASP A 200 3.17 -3.33 -11.05
C ASP A 200 3.01 -2.77 -9.62
N ASN A 201 3.40 -1.51 -9.42
CA ASN A 201 3.27 -0.78 -8.16
C ASN A 201 2.11 0.25 -8.18
N TYR A 202 1.16 0.12 -9.10
CA TYR A 202 0.05 1.07 -9.29
C TYR A 202 0.48 2.52 -9.50
N SER A 203 1.70 2.73 -9.98
CA SER A 203 2.26 4.00 -10.37
C SER A 203 2.45 4.04 -11.89
N THR A 204 2.70 5.21 -12.44
CA THR A 204 2.96 5.38 -13.85
C THR A 204 4.27 6.13 -14.04
N VAL A 205 4.86 6.06 -15.23
CA VAL A 205 6.04 6.88 -15.54
C VAL A 205 5.73 8.38 -15.34
N TYR A 206 4.49 8.79 -15.64
CA TYR A 206 4.04 10.16 -15.37
C TYR A 206 4.04 10.50 -13.89
N ASP A 207 3.47 9.64 -13.04
CA ASP A 207 3.42 9.85 -11.58
C ASP A 207 4.83 9.83 -10.99
N TYR A 208 5.65 8.86 -11.38
CA TYR A 208 7.06 8.77 -11.01
C TYR A 208 7.81 10.05 -11.32
N CYS A 209 7.71 10.54 -12.56
CA CYS A 209 8.37 11.79 -12.96
C CYS A 209 7.89 12.99 -12.11
N ASN A 210 6.61 13.05 -11.74
CA ASN A 210 6.11 14.12 -10.87
C ASN A 210 6.64 14.01 -9.44
N ASP A 211 6.67 12.80 -8.89
CA ASP A 211 7.05 12.56 -7.50
C ASP A 211 8.57 12.71 -7.28
N THR A 212 9.39 12.45 -8.30
CA THR A 212 10.85 12.58 -8.24
C THR A 212 11.38 13.93 -8.72
N GLY A 213 10.50 14.89 -9.05
CA GLY A 213 10.90 16.19 -9.58
C GLY A 213 11.44 16.13 -11.03
N GLN A 214 11.18 15.05 -11.75
CA GLN A 214 11.56 14.79 -13.13
C GLN A 214 10.40 15.03 -14.12
N SER A 215 9.41 15.87 -13.80
CA SER A 215 8.24 16.11 -14.66
C SER A 215 8.59 16.53 -16.10
N ALA A 216 9.76 17.11 -16.33
CA ALA A 216 10.25 17.45 -17.67
C ALA A 216 10.54 16.23 -18.56
N CYS A 217 10.70 15.04 -17.97
CA CYS A 217 10.96 13.78 -18.67
C CYS A 217 9.69 13.11 -19.22
N TYR A 218 8.49 13.62 -18.94
CA TYR A 218 7.24 13.06 -19.45
C TYR A 218 6.27 14.13 -19.96
N GLN A 219 5.78 13.97 -21.18
CA GLN A 219 4.75 14.81 -21.79
C GLN A 219 3.43 14.03 -21.88
N LEU A 220 2.52 14.28 -20.94
CA LEU A 220 1.20 13.65 -20.91
C LEU A 220 0.29 14.18 -22.02
N MET A 221 -0.23 13.28 -22.84
CA MET A 221 -1.17 13.58 -23.92
C MET A 221 -2.61 13.24 -23.55
N GLY A 222 -2.79 12.22 -22.73
CA GLY A 222 -4.09 11.83 -22.22
C GLY A 222 -4.01 10.66 -21.26
N SER A 223 -4.98 10.62 -20.34
CA SER A 223 -5.23 9.46 -19.50
C SER A 223 -6.73 9.17 -19.48
N SER A 224 -7.10 7.91 -19.56
CA SER A 224 -8.50 7.51 -19.50
C SER A 224 -8.67 6.14 -18.88
N LEU A 225 -9.74 6.00 -18.11
CA LEU A 225 -10.23 4.70 -17.69
C LEU A 225 -11.06 4.09 -18.82
N ILE A 226 -10.69 2.89 -19.24
CA ILE A 226 -11.44 2.12 -20.21
C ILE A 226 -11.98 0.85 -19.56
N SER A 227 -13.25 0.58 -19.83
CA SER A 227 -13.84 -0.75 -19.70
C SER A 227 -14.06 -1.27 -21.12
N PHE A 228 -13.95 -2.58 -21.34
CA PHE A 228 -14.12 -3.20 -22.66
C PHE A 228 -15.52 -3.82 -22.86
N PRO A 229 -16.63 -3.06 -22.92
CA PRO A 229 -17.85 -3.59 -23.49
C PRO A 229 -17.85 -3.28 -24.99
N GLU A 230 -17.52 -4.32 -25.77
CA GLU A 230 -17.75 -4.46 -27.21
C GLU A 230 -17.09 -3.36 -28.11
N TYR A 231 -16.24 -3.76 -29.06
CA TYR A 231 -15.71 -2.95 -30.19
C TYR A 231 -14.44 -2.09 -30.02
N ARG A 232 -13.81 -1.99 -28.84
CA ARG A 232 -12.49 -1.34 -28.71
C ARG A 232 -11.43 -2.28 -28.19
N TYR A 233 -10.74 -2.99 -29.08
CA TYR A 233 -9.55 -3.76 -28.73
C TYR A 233 -8.32 -2.85 -28.58
N PRO A 234 -7.29 -3.26 -27.81
CA PRO A 234 -6.03 -2.54 -27.74
C PRO A 234 -5.43 -2.41 -29.14
N ASN A 235 -5.10 -1.18 -29.55
CA ASN A 235 -4.68 -0.90 -30.91
C ASN A 235 -3.67 0.27 -30.97
N PRO A 236 -2.72 0.24 -31.91
CA PRO A 236 -1.65 1.24 -31.97
C PRO A 236 -2.14 2.63 -32.40
N LEU A 237 -3.31 2.73 -33.04
CA LEU A 237 -3.88 4.01 -33.51
C LEU A 237 -4.35 4.89 -32.35
N GLU A 238 -4.64 4.31 -31.18
CA GLU A 238 -5.04 5.05 -29.98
C GLU A 238 -3.99 6.10 -29.58
N PHE A 239 -2.72 5.72 -29.53
CA PHE A 239 -1.64 6.65 -29.23
C PHE A 239 -1.50 7.72 -30.32
N ALA A 240 -1.53 7.31 -31.59
CA ALA A 240 -1.30 8.19 -32.72
C ALA A 240 -2.39 9.26 -32.89
N GLU A 241 -3.67 8.91 -32.65
CA GLU A 241 -4.79 9.87 -32.66
C GLU A 241 -4.65 10.92 -31.55
N LYS A 242 -4.21 10.52 -30.36
CA LYS A 242 -3.94 11.47 -29.26
C LYS A 242 -2.70 12.32 -29.52
N GLY A 243 -1.67 11.72 -30.11
CA GLY A 243 -0.40 12.36 -30.40
C GLY A 243 -0.45 13.48 -31.41
N LYS A 244 -1.42 13.46 -32.35
CA LYS A 244 -1.49 14.44 -33.47
C LYS A 244 -1.48 15.90 -33.03
N ASN A 245 -1.89 16.18 -31.79
CA ASN A 245 -1.98 17.53 -31.23
C ASN A 245 -0.70 17.97 -30.50
N TYR A 246 0.34 17.14 -30.49
CA TYR A 246 1.55 17.34 -29.73
C TYR A 246 2.77 17.24 -30.64
N THR A 247 3.76 18.10 -30.40
CA THR A 247 5.06 17.99 -31.04
C THR A 247 5.96 17.10 -30.20
N CYS A 248 6.31 15.93 -30.73
CA CYS A 248 7.37 15.10 -30.16
C CYS A 248 8.72 15.79 -30.37
N LYS A 249 9.54 15.95 -29.31
CA LYS A 249 10.87 16.57 -29.38
C LYS A 249 11.96 15.54 -29.05
N ASN A 250 13.12 15.66 -29.69
CA ASN A 250 14.42 15.14 -29.22
C ASN A 250 14.43 13.69 -28.70
N GLY A 251 14.16 12.69 -29.55
CA GLY A 251 14.48 11.28 -29.23
C GLY A 251 13.66 10.67 -28.08
N ASN A 252 12.46 11.19 -27.84
CA ASN A 252 11.51 10.59 -26.92
C ASN A 252 11.06 9.20 -27.38
N ALA A 253 10.61 8.40 -26.41
CA ALA A 253 9.94 7.13 -26.61
C ALA A 253 8.45 7.21 -26.22
N ILE A 254 7.72 6.14 -26.55
CA ILE A 254 6.28 6.05 -26.31
C ILE A 254 5.98 5.59 -24.88
N GLY A 255 5.09 6.32 -24.21
CA GLY A 255 4.45 5.93 -22.95
C GLY A 255 2.96 5.66 -23.17
N LEU A 256 2.62 4.62 -23.95
CA LEU A 256 1.28 4.06 -24.09
C LEU A 256 1.21 2.85 -23.15
N MET A 257 0.52 2.95 -22.02
CA MET A 257 0.44 1.80 -21.11
C MET A 257 -0.97 1.53 -20.61
N TYR A 258 -1.37 0.27 -20.75
CA TYR A 258 -2.53 -0.33 -20.11
C TYR A 258 -2.11 -0.96 -18.79
N TYR A 259 -2.73 -0.55 -17.69
CA TYR A 259 -2.54 -1.17 -16.38
C TYR A 259 -3.88 -1.37 -15.68
N PRO A 260 -4.09 -2.51 -15.00
CA PRO A 260 -5.38 -2.90 -14.46
C PRO A 260 -5.78 -1.94 -13.34
N LYS A 261 -7.08 -1.67 -13.24
CA LYS A 261 -7.62 -0.86 -12.16
C LYS A 261 -8.26 -1.74 -11.10
N GLY A 262 -7.59 -1.83 -9.94
CA GLY A 262 -8.08 -2.62 -8.81
C GLY A 262 -8.12 -4.12 -9.12
N SER A 263 -8.84 -4.89 -8.30
CA SER A 263 -8.95 -6.35 -8.42
C SER A 263 -9.83 -6.84 -9.59
N ASP A 264 -10.58 -5.93 -10.22
CA ASP A 264 -11.45 -6.24 -11.35
C ASP A 264 -10.67 -6.21 -12.67
N LYS A 265 -10.39 -7.41 -13.22
CA LYS A 265 -9.80 -7.58 -14.55
C LYS A 265 -10.80 -7.23 -15.66
N SER A 266 -11.62 -6.18 -15.56
CA SER A 266 -12.44 -5.69 -16.68
C SER A 266 -12.22 -4.20 -16.99
N GLN A 267 -11.38 -3.54 -16.19
CA GLN A 267 -11.06 -2.12 -16.33
C GLN A 267 -9.55 -1.88 -16.36
N TYR A 268 -9.11 -1.14 -17.37
CA TYR A 268 -7.72 -0.71 -17.50
C TYR A 268 -7.65 0.81 -17.51
N TRP A 269 -6.66 1.37 -16.83
CA TRP A 269 -6.21 2.71 -17.11
C TRP A 269 -5.28 2.68 -18.31
N VAL A 270 -5.50 3.62 -19.23
CA VAL A 270 -4.57 3.92 -20.31
C VAL A 270 -3.94 5.27 -20.02
N ILE A 271 -2.62 5.31 -20.04
CA ILE A 271 -1.86 6.56 -20.07
C ILE A 271 -1.12 6.63 -21.39
N ASN A 272 -1.17 7.82 -21.99
CA ASN A 272 -0.56 8.15 -23.27
C ASN A 272 0.33 9.39 -23.11
N GLY A 273 1.57 9.28 -23.54
CA GLY A 273 2.50 10.41 -23.54
C GLY A 273 3.82 10.10 -24.21
N PHE A 274 4.60 11.14 -24.49
CA PHE A 274 6.01 11.00 -24.86
C PHE A 274 6.86 10.98 -23.60
N VAL A 275 7.91 10.17 -23.60
CA VAL A 275 8.82 10.03 -22.48
C VAL A 275 10.25 10.24 -22.96
N ASN A 276 11.05 11.01 -22.23
CA ASN A 276 12.45 11.20 -22.55
C ASN A 276 13.24 9.92 -22.24
N LYS A 277 13.93 9.37 -23.24
CA LYS A 277 14.79 8.18 -23.09
C LYS A 277 15.93 8.36 -22.07
N GLU A 278 16.34 9.61 -21.80
CA GLU A 278 17.34 9.92 -20.78
C GLU A 278 16.88 9.55 -19.35
N LEU A 279 15.59 9.28 -19.13
CA LEU A 279 15.08 8.75 -17.86
C LEU A 279 15.81 7.47 -17.39
N LEU A 280 16.42 6.74 -18.32
CA LEU A 280 17.01 5.41 -18.11
C LEU A 280 18.52 5.38 -18.05
N ALA A 281 19.17 6.52 -18.24
CA ALA A 281 20.63 6.56 -18.24
C ALA A 281 21.24 6.04 -16.91
N GLU A 282 20.43 5.74 -15.88
CA GLU A 282 20.87 5.47 -14.52
C GLU A 282 20.29 4.21 -13.84
N TRP A 283 19.53 3.29 -14.48
CA TRP A 283 19.01 2.09 -13.77
C TRP A 283 18.85 0.80 -14.61
N ASN A 284 19.80 -0.12 -14.50
CA ASN A 284 19.81 -1.43 -15.16
C ASN A 284 19.12 -2.53 -14.32
N PRO A 285 18.43 -3.51 -14.93
CA PRO A 285 17.91 -4.67 -14.23
C PRO A 285 19.04 -5.62 -13.81
N VAL A 286 18.96 -6.15 -12.59
CA VAL A 286 19.92 -7.13 -12.05
C VAL A 286 19.14 -8.32 -11.51
N ALA A 287 19.40 -9.51 -12.04
CA ALA A 287 18.66 -10.71 -11.67
C ALA A 287 19.07 -11.23 -10.28
N TYR A 288 18.08 -11.61 -9.48
CA TYR A 288 18.31 -12.27 -8.19
C TYR A 288 18.75 -13.71 -8.40
N THR A 289 19.72 -14.14 -7.62
CA THR A 289 20.21 -15.53 -7.52
C THR A 289 19.15 -16.45 -6.93
N ALA A 290 19.34 -17.76 -7.07
CA ALA A 290 18.46 -18.75 -6.46
C ALA A 290 18.43 -18.63 -4.92
N GLN A 291 19.59 -18.37 -4.31
CA GLN A 291 19.71 -18.17 -2.87
C GLN A 291 18.96 -16.92 -2.40
N GLU A 292 19.13 -15.78 -3.08
CA GLU A 292 18.42 -14.53 -2.74
C GLU A 292 16.90 -14.70 -2.86
N LYS A 293 16.43 -15.40 -3.90
CA LYS A 293 14.99 -15.71 -4.05
C LYS A 293 14.47 -16.56 -2.89
N GLN A 294 15.24 -17.55 -2.45
CA GLN A 294 14.88 -18.39 -1.31
C GLN A 294 14.87 -17.61 0.00
N GLN A 295 15.92 -16.84 0.27
CA GLN A 295 16.04 -15.98 1.46
C GLN A 295 14.91 -14.95 1.50
N LEU A 296 14.61 -14.30 0.37
CA LEU A 296 13.52 -13.35 0.27
C LEU A 296 12.17 -14.01 0.55
N LYS A 297 11.93 -15.21 0.03
CA LYS A 297 10.71 -15.96 0.33
C LYS A 297 10.60 -16.26 1.83
N GLN A 298 11.67 -16.76 2.45
CA GLN A 298 11.69 -17.08 3.88
C GLN A 298 11.48 -15.83 4.75
N ALA A 299 12.15 -14.73 4.42
CA ALA A 299 11.99 -13.45 5.11
C ALA A 299 10.54 -12.96 5.04
N ARG A 300 9.90 -13.04 3.87
CA ARG A 300 8.49 -12.67 3.67
C ARG A 300 7.54 -13.60 4.45
N ASP A 301 7.82 -14.90 4.50
CA ASP A 301 7.01 -15.86 5.25
C ASP A 301 7.05 -15.57 6.77
N TYR A 302 8.24 -15.33 7.33
CA TYR A 302 8.40 -14.93 8.74
C TYR A 302 7.77 -13.57 9.03
N TYR A 303 7.93 -12.60 8.13
CA TYR A 303 7.32 -11.28 8.31
C TYR A 303 5.79 -11.36 8.31
N ALA A 304 5.21 -12.11 7.38
CA ALA A 304 3.77 -12.34 7.34
C ALA A 304 3.28 -13.00 8.63
N LYS A 305 3.98 -14.03 9.11
CA LYS A 305 3.65 -14.71 10.37
C LYS A 305 3.74 -13.77 11.57
N SER A 306 4.79 -12.94 11.64
CA SER A 306 4.94 -11.89 12.65
C SER A 306 3.73 -10.95 12.68
N VAL A 307 3.33 -10.43 11.52
CA VAL A 307 2.17 -9.53 11.40
C VAL A 307 0.87 -10.24 11.79
N GLU A 308 0.69 -11.50 11.44
CA GLU A 308 -0.50 -12.29 11.78
C GLU A 308 -0.61 -12.54 13.29
N GLU A 309 0.47 -13.05 13.92
CA GLU A 309 0.53 -13.33 15.36
C GLU A 309 0.32 -12.05 16.18
N PHE A 310 1.01 -10.98 15.81
CA PHE A 310 0.92 -9.71 16.53
C PHE A 310 -0.49 -9.11 16.45
N ASN A 311 -1.12 -9.13 15.26
CA ASN A 311 -2.46 -8.54 15.07
C ASN A 311 -3.60 -9.40 15.64
N ALA A 312 -3.36 -10.69 15.90
CA ALA A 312 -4.36 -11.56 16.52
C ALA A 312 -4.59 -11.21 18.00
N GLU A 313 -3.62 -10.55 18.65
CA GLU A 313 -3.63 -10.34 20.09
C GLU A 313 -4.54 -9.19 20.54
N LYS A 314 -5.30 -9.48 21.60
CA LYS A 314 -6.28 -8.52 22.15
C LYS A 314 -5.66 -7.59 23.18
N SER A 315 -4.61 -8.03 23.84
CA SER A 315 -3.88 -7.31 24.88
C SER A 315 -2.39 -7.40 24.59
N TYR A 316 -1.61 -6.47 25.13
CA TYR A 316 -0.15 -6.55 25.01
C TYR A 316 0.45 -7.48 26.07
N TYR A 317 -0.20 -7.54 27.24
CA TYR A 317 0.14 -8.38 28.36
C TYR A 317 -0.94 -9.44 28.60
N GLU A 318 -0.51 -10.67 28.89
CA GLU A 318 -1.31 -11.66 29.61
C GLU A 318 -1.39 -11.31 31.09
N VAL A 319 -0.27 -10.88 31.67
CA VAL A 319 -0.15 -10.40 33.04
C VAL A 319 0.61 -9.09 33.01
N GLU A 320 0.00 -8.00 33.48
CA GLU A 320 0.66 -6.71 33.51
C GLU A 320 1.85 -6.71 34.49
N PRO A 321 2.99 -6.09 34.13
CA PRO A 321 4.10 -5.93 35.06
C PRO A 321 3.72 -4.99 36.21
N SER A 322 4.02 -5.37 37.44
CA SER A 322 3.87 -4.54 38.64
C SER A 322 5.25 -4.15 39.18
N TYR A 323 5.43 -2.86 39.44
CA TYR A 323 6.71 -2.30 39.89
C TYR A 323 6.51 -1.01 40.70
N ASP A 324 5.43 -0.95 41.49
CA ASP A 324 5.16 0.16 42.40
C ASP A 324 5.89 -0.01 43.75
N SER A 325 6.10 -1.26 44.20
CA SER A 325 6.93 -1.60 45.37
C SER A 325 7.61 -2.95 45.19
N LEU A 326 8.67 -3.25 45.96
CA LEU A 326 9.32 -4.57 45.96
C LEU A 326 8.40 -5.69 46.47
N ASP A 327 7.57 -5.42 47.48
CA ASP A 327 6.64 -6.42 48.05
C ASP A 327 5.59 -6.90 47.04
N THR A 328 5.31 -6.08 46.02
CA THR A 328 4.29 -6.32 45.00
C THR A 328 4.89 -6.42 43.60
N ILE A 329 6.21 -6.56 43.50
CA ILE A 329 6.87 -6.63 42.20
C ILE A 329 6.47 -7.92 41.48
N GLU A 330 6.00 -7.77 40.25
CA GLU A 330 5.60 -8.88 39.41
C GLU A 330 6.14 -8.64 38.02
N GLY A 331 6.92 -9.59 37.49
CA GLY A 331 7.56 -9.44 36.19
C GLY A 331 6.54 -9.14 35.09
N GLY A 332 5.34 -9.70 35.21
CA GLY A 332 4.34 -9.72 34.16
C GLY A 332 4.63 -10.81 33.13
N LYS A 333 3.80 -10.86 32.09
CA LYS A 333 3.92 -11.78 30.96
C LYS A 333 3.37 -11.11 29.71
N LEU A 334 4.18 -10.99 28.67
CA LEU A 334 3.70 -10.57 27.35
C LEU A 334 2.70 -11.59 26.82
N SER A 335 1.71 -11.13 26.06
CA SER A 335 0.84 -12.05 25.34
C SER A 335 1.65 -12.90 24.37
N GLU A 336 1.35 -14.19 24.30
CA GLU A 336 2.13 -15.17 23.53
C GLU A 336 2.32 -14.75 22.05
N GLY A 337 1.27 -14.28 21.37
CA GLY A 337 1.37 -13.80 20.00
C GLY A 337 2.20 -12.52 19.82
N ILE A 338 2.30 -11.68 20.86
CA ILE A 338 3.19 -10.50 20.86
C ILE A 338 4.65 -10.95 20.94
N ALA A 339 4.96 -11.88 21.85
CA ALA A 339 6.31 -12.38 22.03
C ALA A 339 6.79 -13.19 20.81
N LYS A 340 5.99 -14.15 20.34
CA LYS A 340 6.30 -14.95 19.14
C LYS A 340 6.35 -14.09 17.88
N GLY A 341 5.40 -13.18 17.71
CA GLY A 341 5.38 -12.26 16.57
C GLY A 341 6.63 -11.38 16.52
N ALA A 342 7.16 -10.95 17.68
CA ALA A 342 8.41 -10.21 17.74
C ALA A 342 9.65 -11.05 17.41
N VAL A 343 9.69 -12.31 17.86
CA VAL A 343 10.75 -13.26 17.47
C VAL A 343 10.70 -13.54 15.97
N ASP A 344 9.52 -13.69 15.39
CA ASP A 344 9.36 -13.89 13.95
C ASP A 344 9.73 -12.65 13.13
N PHE A 345 9.51 -11.45 13.66
CA PHE A 345 10.03 -10.23 13.05
C PHE A 345 11.57 -10.25 12.96
N LEU A 346 12.24 -10.64 14.04
CA LEU A 346 13.70 -10.82 14.03
C LEU A 346 14.12 -11.96 13.09
N ASN A 347 13.35 -13.06 13.04
CA ASN A 347 13.63 -14.17 12.13
C ASN A 347 13.46 -13.80 10.66
N ALA A 348 12.55 -12.88 10.32
CA ALA A 348 12.44 -12.34 8.96
C ALA A 348 13.76 -11.69 8.51
N ILE A 349 14.37 -10.93 9.41
CA ILE A 349 15.66 -10.26 9.19
C ILE A 349 16.79 -11.28 9.11
N ARG A 350 16.83 -12.23 10.06
CA ARG A 350 17.84 -13.30 10.10
C ARG A 350 17.79 -14.16 8.83
N ALA A 351 16.60 -14.60 8.43
CA ALA A 351 16.41 -15.41 7.22
C ALA A 351 16.83 -14.66 5.94
N GLY A 352 16.52 -13.36 5.85
CA GLY A 352 16.99 -12.51 4.75
C GLY A 352 18.52 -12.47 4.66
N GLY A 353 19.20 -12.38 5.80
CA GLY A 353 20.67 -12.46 5.91
C GLY A 353 21.26 -13.86 5.81
N GLY A 354 20.45 -14.89 5.54
CA GLY A 354 20.91 -16.29 5.50
C GLY A 354 21.31 -16.86 6.86
N LEU A 355 20.87 -16.26 7.96
CA LEU A 355 21.12 -16.75 9.31
C LEU A 355 20.00 -17.71 9.74
N ASN A 356 20.36 -18.71 10.55
CA ASN A 356 19.39 -19.62 11.12
C ASN A 356 18.38 -18.86 12.02
N PRO A 357 17.09 -19.21 11.95
CA PRO A 357 16.08 -18.63 12.83
C PRO A 357 16.35 -18.98 14.30
N LEU A 358 15.85 -18.14 15.18
CA LEU A 358 15.83 -18.35 16.63
C LEU A 358 14.51 -19.02 17.04
N GLU A 359 14.60 -19.95 17.97
CA GLU A 359 13.46 -20.60 18.59
C GLU A 359 12.98 -19.79 19.80
N TYR A 360 11.67 -19.48 19.84
CA TYR A 360 11.07 -18.81 20.99
C TYR A 360 11.08 -19.71 22.23
N SER A 361 11.51 -19.16 23.37
CA SER A 361 11.48 -19.80 24.68
C SER A 361 10.62 -19.00 25.65
N GLU A 362 9.53 -19.61 26.12
CA GLU A 362 8.60 -18.99 27.08
C GLU A 362 9.28 -18.71 28.43
N GLU A 363 10.12 -19.62 28.90
CA GLU A 363 10.89 -19.46 30.15
C GLU A 363 11.84 -18.27 30.06
N LEU A 364 12.65 -18.18 28.99
CA LEU A 364 13.52 -17.02 28.79
C LEU A 364 12.71 -15.72 28.62
N SER A 365 11.50 -15.79 28.05
CA SER A 365 10.64 -14.63 27.90
C SER A 365 10.15 -14.13 29.25
N ALA A 366 9.74 -15.03 30.15
CA ALA A 366 9.37 -14.69 31.53
C ALA A 366 10.54 -14.04 32.27
N ASP A 367 11.75 -14.55 32.08
CA ASP A 367 12.96 -14.01 32.69
C ASP A 367 13.36 -12.63 32.13
N ALA A 368 13.28 -12.45 30.82
CA ALA A 368 13.49 -11.17 30.16
C ALA A 368 12.46 -10.14 30.64
N GLN A 369 11.22 -10.57 30.87
CA GLN A 369 10.14 -9.74 31.38
C GLN A 369 10.41 -9.33 32.84
N CYS A 370 10.86 -10.24 33.71
CA CYS A 370 11.32 -9.92 35.07
C CYS A 370 12.44 -8.87 35.08
N LYS A 371 13.46 -9.04 34.22
CA LYS A 371 14.59 -8.10 34.08
C LYS A 371 14.13 -6.71 33.63
N SER A 372 13.28 -6.65 32.62
CA SER A 372 12.69 -5.40 32.13
C SER A 372 11.93 -4.67 33.25
N THR A 373 11.06 -5.37 33.97
CA THR A 373 10.29 -4.81 35.08
C THR A 373 11.17 -4.29 36.21
N TYR A 374 12.19 -5.05 36.59
CA TYR A 374 13.08 -4.66 37.68
C TYR A 374 13.93 -3.43 37.36
N THR A 375 14.46 -3.35 36.15
CA THR A 375 15.24 -2.18 35.72
C THR A 375 14.39 -0.90 35.66
N VAL A 376 13.10 -1.01 35.30
CA VAL A 376 12.15 0.11 35.41
C VAL A 376 11.86 0.49 36.87
N TYR A 377 11.68 -0.50 37.75
CA TYR A 377 11.52 -0.25 39.19
C TYR A 377 12.68 0.59 39.74
N LEU A 378 13.92 0.18 39.45
CA LEU A 378 15.13 0.89 39.89
C LEU A 378 15.15 2.33 39.36
N SER A 379 14.85 2.52 38.08
CA SER A 379 14.80 3.83 37.43
C SER A 379 13.75 4.76 38.05
N LYS A 380 12.50 4.29 38.22
CA LYS A 380 11.40 5.07 38.82
C LYS A 380 11.72 5.51 40.25
N ASN A 381 12.40 4.66 41.01
CA ASN A 381 12.78 4.94 42.39
C ASN A 381 14.14 5.63 42.53
N LYS A 382 14.76 6.03 41.41
CA LYS A 382 16.07 6.72 41.37
C LYS A 382 17.18 5.93 42.07
N ILE A 383 17.12 4.61 41.98
CA ILE A 383 18.11 3.70 42.55
C ILE A 383 19.26 3.55 41.55
N SER A 384 20.49 3.69 42.03
CA SER A 384 21.68 3.58 41.18
C SER A 384 21.80 2.20 40.57
N ASN A 385 21.94 2.13 39.25
CA ASN A 385 22.15 0.89 38.50
C ASN A 385 23.32 1.10 37.52
N PRO A 386 24.58 1.00 37.99
CA PRO A 386 25.75 1.31 37.17
C PRO A 386 26.01 0.26 36.08
N ASN A 387 25.47 -0.95 36.23
CA ASN A 387 25.55 -2.00 35.23
C ASN A 387 24.17 -2.65 35.04
N PRO A 388 23.41 -2.26 34.01
CA PRO A 388 22.05 -2.75 33.82
C PRO A 388 21.96 -4.25 33.54
N HIS A 389 23.05 -4.90 33.08
CA HIS A 389 23.12 -6.35 32.94
C HIS A 389 23.25 -7.07 34.28
N PHE A 390 23.80 -6.40 35.31
CA PHE A 390 23.94 -6.91 36.67
C PHE A 390 23.38 -5.89 37.67
N PRO A 391 22.05 -5.65 37.66
CA PRO A 391 21.43 -4.68 38.55
C PRO A 391 21.64 -5.10 40.01
N PRO A 392 21.72 -4.15 40.96
CA PRO A 392 21.87 -4.50 42.38
C PRO A 392 20.69 -5.35 42.85
N GLN A 393 20.93 -6.31 43.75
CA GLN A 393 19.87 -7.01 44.47
C GLN A 393 19.48 -6.16 45.69
N LEU A 394 18.23 -5.71 45.75
CA LEU A 394 17.72 -4.92 46.88
C LEU A 394 17.16 -5.82 47.98
N ASP A 395 17.30 -5.39 49.23
CA ASP A 395 16.63 -6.02 50.36
C ASP A 395 15.11 -6.04 50.13
N GLY A 396 14.49 -7.21 50.26
CA GLY A 396 13.06 -7.44 49.99
C GLY A 396 12.75 -8.02 48.61
N LEU A 397 13.70 -8.05 47.67
CA LEU A 397 13.54 -8.79 46.42
C LEU A 397 13.91 -10.27 46.63
N SER A 398 13.00 -11.18 46.29
CA SER A 398 13.27 -12.63 46.42
C SER A 398 14.45 -13.08 45.55
N ASP A 399 15.23 -14.03 46.05
CA ASP A 399 16.35 -14.64 45.31
C ASP A 399 15.88 -15.27 43.99
N GLU A 400 14.69 -15.87 43.95
CA GLU A 400 14.13 -16.46 42.74
C GLU A 400 13.89 -15.41 41.65
N TYR A 401 13.25 -14.29 41.99
CA TYR A 401 13.03 -13.20 41.04
C TYR A 401 14.36 -12.61 40.55
N TYR A 402 15.31 -12.42 41.47
CA TYR A 402 16.63 -11.90 41.10
C TYR A 402 17.39 -12.88 40.20
N ALA A 403 17.31 -14.19 40.43
CA ALA A 403 17.92 -15.20 39.56
C ALA A 403 17.37 -15.14 38.13
N LYS A 404 16.05 -14.97 37.95
CA LYS A 404 15.43 -14.75 36.62
C LYS A 404 15.99 -13.51 35.93
N CYS A 405 16.25 -12.44 36.69
CA CYS A 405 16.89 -11.25 36.15
C CYS A 405 18.30 -11.54 35.61
N GLN A 406 19.06 -12.48 36.19
CA GLN A 406 20.44 -12.79 35.78
C GLN A 406 20.58 -13.95 34.78
N SER A 407 19.48 -14.61 34.39
CA SER A 407 19.50 -15.75 33.48
C SER A 407 19.86 -15.39 32.03
N GLY A 408 20.04 -16.41 31.19
CA GLY A 408 20.45 -16.26 29.80
C GLY A 408 21.97 -16.19 29.63
N SER A 409 22.45 -16.59 28.45
CA SER A 409 23.88 -16.56 28.10
C SER A 409 24.23 -15.32 27.26
N GLY A 410 23.25 -14.74 26.57
CA GLY A 410 23.32 -13.43 25.93
C GLY A 410 22.15 -12.57 26.38
N GLU A 411 22.35 -11.26 26.47
CA GLU A 411 21.31 -10.32 26.88
C GLU A 411 21.47 -8.99 26.15
N ASN A 412 20.35 -8.44 25.67
CA ASN A 412 20.24 -7.04 25.29
C ASN A 412 19.24 -6.35 26.22
N LEU A 413 19.64 -5.20 26.76
CA LEU A 413 18.74 -4.27 27.44
C LEU A 413 18.69 -2.99 26.64
N PHE A 414 17.54 -2.73 26.01
CA PHE A 414 17.38 -1.58 25.15
C PHE A 414 16.25 -0.68 25.65
N MET A 415 16.57 0.60 25.87
CA MET A 415 15.57 1.57 26.31
C MET A 415 14.55 1.79 25.21
N CYS A 416 13.27 1.64 25.54
CA CYS A 416 12.18 2.02 24.66
C CYS A 416 11.99 3.54 24.82
N GLY A 417 12.72 4.35 24.03
CA GLY A 417 12.65 5.81 24.12
C GLY A 417 11.24 6.37 23.86
N ILE A 418 11.04 7.67 24.10
CA ILE A 418 9.78 8.46 24.02
C ILE A 418 8.94 8.24 22.73
N LEU A 419 9.50 7.61 21.69
CA LEU A 419 8.90 7.39 20.37
C LEU A 419 8.73 5.92 19.95
N SER A 420 9.09 4.92 20.78
CA SER A 420 8.88 3.49 20.47
C SER A 420 8.34 2.75 21.69
N THR A 421 7.15 2.16 21.56
CA THR A 421 6.30 1.76 22.70
C THR A 421 6.17 0.25 22.87
N ASN A 422 7.05 -0.59 22.30
CA ASN A 422 6.82 -2.05 22.26
C ASN A 422 8.09 -2.91 21.99
N ILE A 423 7.90 -4.24 21.95
CA ILE A 423 8.97 -5.22 21.80
C ILE A 423 9.58 -5.29 20.39
N ILE A 424 8.81 -5.12 19.30
CA ILE A 424 9.40 -5.10 17.96
C ILE A 424 10.24 -3.84 17.78
N GLY A 425 9.74 -2.69 18.22
CA GLY A 425 10.50 -1.44 18.23
C GLY A 425 11.77 -1.54 19.07
N SER A 426 11.77 -2.29 20.17
CA SER A 426 12.98 -2.63 20.93
C SER A 426 13.99 -3.42 20.09
N ILE A 427 13.53 -4.42 19.32
CA ILE A 427 14.38 -5.19 18.40
C ILE A 427 14.93 -4.29 17.28
N SER A 428 14.07 -3.52 16.60
CA SER A 428 14.48 -2.60 15.53
C SER A 428 15.51 -1.58 16.01
N ASN A 429 15.31 -0.99 17.20
CA ASN A 429 16.25 -0.04 17.76
C ASN A 429 17.55 -0.70 18.21
N ALA A 430 17.50 -1.93 18.73
CA ALA A 430 18.68 -2.71 19.08
C ALA A 430 19.47 -3.16 17.83
N LEU A 431 18.80 -3.36 16.71
CA LEU A 431 19.44 -3.60 15.41
C LEU A 431 20.00 -2.30 14.84
N ASP A 432 19.33 -1.17 14.96
CA ASP A 432 19.90 0.10 14.51
C ASP A 432 21.09 0.51 15.40
N ASP A 433 20.98 0.43 16.73
CA ASP A 433 22.04 0.65 17.73
C ASP A 433 22.85 1.94 17.52
N SER A 434 22.19 3.01 17.05
CA SER A 434 22.81 4.31 16.72
C SER A 434 22.74 5.34 17.86
N TYR A 435 22.20 4.96 19.02
CA TYR A 435 21.93 5.88 20.13
C TYR A 435 23.20 6.22 20.92
N GLY A 436 23.64 7.48 20.83
CA GLY A 436 24.61 8.07 21.75
C GLY A 436 25.69 8.89 21.03
N THR A 437 25.92 10.12 21.50
CA THR A 437 27.06 10.93 21.04
C THR A 437 28.37 10.21 21.40
N GLY A 438 29.10 9.73 20.40
CA GLY A 438 30.44 9.13 20.58
C GLY A 438 30.46 7.60 20.77
N GLN A 439 29.31 6.92 20.75
CA GLN A 439 29.23 5.45 20.84
C GLN A 439 28.87 4.77 19.51
N TYR A 440 29.04 5.48 18.39
CA TYR A 440 28.59 5.08 17.04
C TYR A 440 29.18 3.75 16.52
N TYR A 441 30.12 3.13 17.22
CA TYR A 441 30.98 2.08 16.69
C TYR A 441 30.95 0.77 17.49
N SER A 442 30.22 0.73 18.60
CA SER A 442 30.00 -0.48 19.38
C SER A 442 28.56 -0.98 19.14
N ARG A 443 28.36 -1.79 18.09
CA ARG A 443 27.04 -2.34 17.71
C ARG A 443 26.71 -3.65 18.45
N GLY A 444 26.99 -3.68 19.75
CA GLY A 444 26.90 -4.89 20.57
C GLY A 444 25.50 -5.50 20.56
N HIS A 445 24.45 -4.68 20.60
CA HIS A 445 23.08 -5.19 20.60
C HIS A 445 22.71 -5.85 19.28
N ARG A 446 23.06 -5.21 18.16
CA ARG A 446 22.86 -5.74 16.80
C ARG A 446 23.52 -7.10 16.66
N TYR A 447 24.80 -7.19 17.03
CA TYR A 447 25.56 -8.43 16.85
C TYR A 447 25.19 -9.51 17.84
N ASN A 448 24.63 -9.18 19.00
CA ASN A 448 24.03 -10.18 19.86
C ASN A 448 22.75 -10.77 19.21
N LEU A 449 21.86 -9.94 18.66
CA LEU A 449 20.62 -10.40 17.99
C LEU A 449 20.89 -11.17 16.70
N LEU A 450 21.94 -10.80 15.97
CA LEU A 450 22.34 -11.41 14.71
C LEU A 450 23.45 -12.45 14.86
N ASN A 451 23.84 -12.79 16.10
CA ASN A 451 24.83 -13.84 16.33
C ASN A 451 24.32 -15.16 15.70
N PRO A 452 25.07 -15.77 14.78
CA PRO A 452 24.61 -16.95 14.07
C PRO A 452 24.58 -18.19 14.98
N SER A 453 25.30 -18.18 16.10
CA SER A 453 25.36 -19.35 16.99
C SER A 453 24.16 -19.48 17.92
N TRP A 454 23.42 -18.40 18.22
CA TRP A 454 22.31 -18.50 19.18
C TRP A 454 21.20 -19.40 18.66
N LYS A 455 20.66 -20.26 19.53
CA LYS A 455 19.52 -21.14 19.20
C LYS A 455 18.19 -20.60 19.72
N TYR A 456 18.13 -20.24 21.00
CA TYR A 456 16.89 -19.84 21.66
C TYR A 456 16.87 -18.35 22.01
N ILE A 457 15.69 -17.76 21.99
CA ILE A 457 15.45 -16.37 22.41
C ILE A 457 14.18 -16.26 23.25
N GLY A 458 14.24 -15.43 24.29
CA GLY A 458 13.09 -14.92 25.02
C GLY A 458 13.07 -13.40 25.01
N VAL A 459 11.87 -12.81 25.05
CA VAL A 459 11.68 -11.36 24.95
C VAL A 459 10.78 -10.83 26.07
N GLY A 460 11.11 -9.65 26.60
CA GLY A 460 10.36 -8.98 27.65
C GLY A 460 10.29 -7.49 27.41
N ASN A 461 9.17 -6.86 27.76
CA ASN A 461 8.97 -5.44 27.49
C ASN A 461 7.96 -4.81 28.46
N THR A 462 8.29 -3.63 28.99
CA THR A 462 7.44 -2.85 29.91
C THR A 462 6.87 -1.58 29.26
N LEU A 463 6.97 -1.46 27.93
CA LEU A 463 6.77 -0.24 27.14
C LEU A 463 7.76 0.89 27.48
N GLN A 464 8.66 0.67 28.44
CA GLN A 464 9.72 1.60 28.86
C GLN A 464 11.11 0.97 28.67
N GLN A 465 11.21 -0.34 28.90
CA GLN A 465 12.44 -1.11 28.75
C GLN A 465 12.15 -2.38 27.96
N GLY A 466 12.96 -2.67 26.95
CA GLY A 466 13.01 -3.96 26.28
C GLY A 466 14.17 -4.79 26.80
N CYS A 467 13.94 -6.10 26.90
CA CYS A 467 14.94 -7.10 27.22
C CYS A 467 14.84 -8.26 26.23
N HIS A 468 15.97 -8.69 25.70
CA HIS A 468 16.06 -9.88 24.84
C HIS A 468 17.12 -10.80 25.46
N LYS A 469 16.75 -12.02 25.81
CA LYS A 469 17.65 -13.02 26.40
C LYS A 469 17.86 -14.16 25.41
N MET A 470 19.10 -14.63 25.29
CA MET A 470 19.50 -15.69 24.39
C MET A 470 20.18 -16.82 25.15
N THR A 471 19.96 -18.06 24.73
CA THR A 471 20.74 -19.21 25.22
C THR A 471 20.81 -20.31 24.18
N GLY A 472 21.63 -21.33 24.46
CA GLY A 472 21.86 -22.47 23.59
C GLY A 472 22.59 -22.10 22.31
N THR A 473 23.25 -23.08 21.72
CA THR A 473 24.00 -22.91 20.47
C THR A 473 23.46 -23.80 19.36
N GLN A 474 23.59 -23.33 18.12
CA GLN A 474 23.34 -24.08 16.90
C GLN A 474 24.51 -23.94 15.93
N ASP A 475 24.65 -24.92 15.04
CA ASP A 475 25.62 -24.87 13.95
C ASP A 475 25.24 -23.76 12.96
N TYR A 476 26.25 -23.18 12.30
CA TYR A 476 26.08 -22.13 11.31
C TYR A 476 27.18 -22.16 10.26
N ASP A 477 26.90 -21.62 9.09
CA ASP A 477 27.82 -21.47 7.95
C ASP A 477 28.07 -19.99 7.56
N ALA A 478 27.56 -19.07 8.38
CA ALA A 478 27.71 -17.63 8.16
C ALA A 478 29.20 -17.21 8.10
N GLU A 479 29.64 -16.74 6.94
CA GLU A 479 30.98 -16.17 6.76
C GLU A 479 31.10 -14.76 7.36
N VAL A 480 30.02 -13.99 7.22
CA VAL A 480 29.88 -12.63 7.73
C VAL A 480 28.47 -12.41 8.25
N VAL A 481 28.34 -11.51 9.22
CA VAL A 481 27.06 -10.90 9.60
C VAL A 481 27.15 -9.41 9.31
N ALA A 482 26.29 -8.92 8.42
CA ALA A 482 26.35 -7.56 7.92
C ALA A 482 25.03 -6.81 8.08
N TRP A 483 25.12 -5.49 8.10
CA TRP A 483 24.00 -4.55 8.09
C TRP A 483 24.36 -3.41 7.12
N PRO A 484 23.84 -3.37 5.88
CA PRO A 484 22.80 -4.23 5.30
C PRO A 484 23.20 -5.71 5.21
N ALA A 485 22.21 -6.60 5.20
CA ALA A 485 22.41 -8.04 5.29
C ALA A 485 23.03 -8.64 4.02
N LYS A 486 23.92 -9.62 4.17
CA LYS A 486 24.37 -10.47 3.05
C LYS A 486 23.20 -11.32 2.56
N GLY A 487 22.80 -11.13 1.30
CA GLY A 487 21.58 -11.74 0.74
C GLY A 487 20.48 -10.70 0.63
N VAL A 488 19.52 -10.70 1.55
CA VAL A 488 18.31 -9.86 1.47
C VAL A 488 18.18 -8.98 2.71
N THR A 489 18.09 -7.68 2.50
CA THR A 489 17.73 -6.70 3.52
C THR A 489 16.30 -6.26 3.29
N ILE A 490 15.39 -6.62 4.20
CA ILE A 490 14.00 -6.15 4.12
C ILE A 490 13.87 -4.70 4.61
N SER A 491 13.09 -3.87 3.92
CA SER A 491 12.90 -2.46 4.27
C SER A 491 12.23 -2.24 5.63
N GLU A 492 11.44 -3.21 6.09
CA GLU A 492 10.69 -3.20 7.34
C GLU A 492 11.58 -3.52 8.56
N SER A 493 12.85 -3.86 8.34
CA SER A 493 13.79 -4.23 9.39
C SER A 493 14.22 -3.08 10.32
N GLY A 494 13.81 -1.84 10.01
CA GLY A 494 14.33 -0.64 10.66
C GLY A 494 15.68 -0.18 10.11
N PHE A 495 16.18 -0.82 9.04
CA PHE A 495 17.37 -0.36 8.32
C PHE A 495 17.15 1.04 7.73
N ALA A 496 17.95 2.00 8.19
CA ALA A 496 18.03 3.33 7.60
C ALA A 496 19.19 3.37 6.58
N PRO A 497 18.94 3.66 5.29
CA PRO A 497 20.00 3.75 4.28
C PRO A 497 21.10 4.78 4.61
N SER A 498 20.74 5.88 5.28
CA SER A 498 21.66 6.90 5.81
C SER A 498 22.23 6.58 7.20
N GLY A 499 21.98 5.37 7.70
CA GLY A 499 22.46 4.90 9.00
C GLY A 499 23.88 4.34 8.92
N MET A 500 24.38 3.89 10.07
CA MET A 500 25.69 3.26 10.18
C MET A 500 25.65 1.78 9.79
N TRP A 501 26.44 1.44 8.77
CA TRP A 501 26.55 0.09 8.24
C TRP A 501 27.69 -0.65 8.89
N THR A 502 27.59 -1.97 8.94
CA THR A 502 28.58 -2.81 9.60
C THR A 502 28.76 -4.16 8.94
N CYS A 503 29.93 -4.76 9.12
CA CYS A 503 30.21 -6.14 8.76
C CYS A 503 31.12 -6.80 9.80
N GLN A 504 30.67 -7.93 10.33
CA GLN A 504 31.40 -8.75 11.29
C GLN A 504 31.84 -10.02 10.59
N PHE A 505 33.15 -10.29 10.59
CA PHE A 505 33.72 -11.47 9.95
C PHE A 505 33.78 -12.67 10.91
N TYR A 506 33.38 -13.84 10.41
CA TYR A 506 33.40 -15.14 11.12
C TYR A 506 34.27 -16.19 10.42
N ASN A 507 34.57 -16.00 9.13
CA ASN A 507 35.43 -16.90 8.36
C ASN A 507 36.94 -16.79 8.70
N GLY A 508 37.33 -15.87 9.59
CA GLY A 508 38.70 -15.64 10.02
C GLY A 508 39.41 -14.48 9.32
N LEU A 509 38.72 -13.78 8.41
CA LEU A 509 39.16 -12.50 7.88
C LEU A 509 39.12 -11.42 8.98
N LYS A 510 40.06 -10.49 8.94
CA LYS A 510 40.17 -9.38 9.89
C LYS A 510 40.38 -8.05 9.15
N PRO A 511 39.55 -7.03 9.36
CA PRO A 511 39.85 -5.70 8.87
C PRO A 511 41.10 -5.12 9.52
N THR A 512 41.82 -4.30 8.78
CA THR A 512 43.01 -3.55 9.19
C THR A 512 42.67 -2.06 9.30
N SER A 513 43.63 -1.23 9.74
CA SER A 513 43.48 0.23 9.71
C SER A 513 43.29 0.77 8.29
N ASP A 514 43.72 0.01 7.29
CA ASP A 514 43.82 0.43 5.89
C ASP A 514 42.72 -0.23 5.04
N THR A 515 41.84 -1.03 5.65
CA THR A 515 40.72 -1.67 4.94
C THR A 515 39.84 -0.62 4.27
N THR A 516 39.69 -0.72 2.96
CA THR A 516 38.80 0.15 2.20
C THR A 516 37.46 -0.54 2.00
N VAL A 517 36.39 0.26 1.86
CA VAL A 517 35.06 -0.25 1.53
C VAL A 517 34.59 0.37 0.23
N THR A 518 34.21 -0.47 -0.72
CA THR A 518 33.56 -0.05 -1.96
C THR A 518 32.12 -0.57 -1.97
N VAL A 519 31.17 0.35 -2.12
CA VAL A 519 29.75 0.02 -2.33
C VAL A 519 29.42 0.32 -3.79
N ARG A 520 28.90 -0.65 -4.52
CA ARG A 520 28.45 -0.49 -5.90
C ARG A 520 26.97 -0.85 -6.03
N CYS A 521 26.16 0.08 -6.50
CA CYS A 521 24.81 -0.25 -6.93
C CYS A 521 24.89 -0.91 -8.32
N LEU A 522 24.60 -2.21 -8.40
CA LEU A 522 24.71 -2.95 -9.66
C LEU A 522 23.64 -2.50 -10.68
N ASN A 523 22.52 -1.96 -10.20
CA ASN A 523 21.50 -1.39 -11.08
C ASN A 523 21.99 -0.10 -11.73
N SER A 524 22.41 0.90 -10.94
CA SER A 524 22.77 2.21 -11.50
C SER A 524 24.22 2.31 -11.97
N GLY A 525 25.08 1.40 -11.55
CA GLY A 525 26.53 1.52 -11.73
C GLY A 525 27.18 2.51 -10.77
N ALA A 526 26.42 3.21 -9.91
CA ALA A 526 26.95 4.14 -8.91
C ALA A 526 27.92 3.43 -7.96
N VAL A 527 29.00 4.12 -7.61
CA VAL A 527 30.07 3.61 -6.74
C VAL A 527 30.39 4.63 -5.67
N TRP A 528 30.41 4.17 -4.43
CA TRP A 528 30.87 4.91 -3.27
C TRP A 528 32.11 4.20 -2.72
N LYS A 529 33.15 4.97 -2.43
CA LYS A 529 34.39 4.47 -1.84
C LYS A 529 34.62 5.16 -0.51
N ILE A 530 34.93 4.36 0.50
CA ILE A 530 35.26 4.79 1.84
C ILE A 530 36.69 4.32 2.09
N ASP A 531 37.60 5.28 2.07
CA ASP A 531 39.02 5.08 2.31
C ASP A 531 39.35 5.72 3.66
N PRO A 532 39.76 4.93 4.69
CA PRO A 532 40.07 5.47 6.00
C PRO A 532 41.20 6.51 5.98
N ALA A 533 42.07 6.52 4.97
CA ALA A 533 43.11 7.54 4.80
C ALA A 533 42.58 8.86 4.21
N ASN A 534 41.41 8.84 3.55
CA ASN A 534 40.88 9.95 2.77
C ASN A 534 39.34 10.11 2.93
N LEU A 535 38.84 10.13 4.16
CA LEU A 535 37.40 10.24 4.43
C LEU A 535 36.82 11.60 4.00
N LEU A 536 35.66 11.55 3.34
CA LEU A 536 34.86 12.74 3.04
C LEU A 536 34.05 13.20 4.27
N ASP A 537 33.61 14.47 4.28
CA ASP A 537 32.75 15.02 5.34
C ASP A 537 31.42 14.25 5.51
N SER A 538 30.95 13.58 4.45
CA SER A 538 29.74 12.75 4.48
C SER A 538 29.97 11.34 5.02
N GLN A 539 31.21 10.97 5.34
CA GLN A 539 31.61 9.60 5.65
C GLN A 539 32.05 9.43 7.09
N ALA A 540 31.86 8.21 7.60
CA ALA A 540 32.38 7.77 8.89
C ALA A 540 32.94 6.36 8.77
N TYR A 541 33.95 6.03 9.59
CA TYR A 541 34.63 4.74 9.53
C TYR A 541 35.23 4.36 10.90
N GLN A 542 35.15 3.09 11.27
CA GLN A 542 35.89 2.50 12.39
C GLN A 542 36.04 0.99 12.24
N VAL A 543 37.15 0.47 12.76
CA VAL A 543 37.40 -0.96 12.95
C VAL A 543 37.51 -1.30 14.43
N ASN A 544 36.93 -2.44 14.83
CA ASN A 544 37.06 -3.02 16.17
C ASN A 544 37.19 -4.54 16.07
N GLY A 545 38.42 -5.06 16.14
CA GLY A 545 38.68 -6.49 15.99
C GLY A 545 38.25 -7.00 14.62
N THR A 546 37.26 -7.88 14.59
CA THR A 546 36.68 -8.46 13.36
C THR A 546 35.44 -7.70 12.86
N LEU A 547 35.08 -6.60 13.50
CA LEU A 547 33.99 -5.71 13.12
C LEU A 547 34.53 -4.50 12.35
N ILE A 548 33.94 -4.22 11.19
CA ILE A 548 34.08 -2.93 10.50
C ILE A 548 32.75 -2.19 10.52
N SER A 549 32.80 -0.89 10.76
CA SER A 549 31.66 0.03 10.80
C SER A 549 31.94 1.21 9.89
N TYR A 550 31.01 1.54 9.00
CA TYR A 550 31.13 2.69 8.10
C TYR A 550 29.78 3.32 7.74
N ALA A 551 29.79 4.58 7.32
CA ALA A 551 28.63 5.26 6.76
C ALA A 551 29.03 6.19 5.63
N ASP A 552 28.09 6.45 4.74
CA ASP A 552 28.16 7.53 3.76
C ASP A 552 26.74 8.08 3.55
N ASN A 553 26.51 9.32 3.99
CA ASN A 553 25.19 9.96 3.95
C ASN A 553 24.69 10.22 2.52
N SER A 554 25.54 10.05 1.50
CA SER A 554 25.14 10.17 0.09
C SER A 554 24.48 8.91 -0.46
N ILE A 555 24.52 7.78 0.26
CA ILE A 555 23.94 6.52 -0.22
C ILE A 555 22.45 6.46 0.12
N ALA A 556 21.63 6.17 -0.89
CA ALA A 556 20.20 5.92 -0.73
C ALA A 556 19.81 4.60 -1.41
N PHE A 557 19.33 3.64 -0.61
CA PHE A 557 18.86 2.35 -1.12
C PHE A 557 17.49 2.51 -1.77
N LYS A 558 17.32 1.91 -2.94
CA LYS A 558 16.01 1.83 -3.61
C LYS A 558 15.48 0.41 -3.49
N VAL A 559 14.19 0.27 -3.16
CA VAL A 559 13.52 -1.04 -3.17
C VAL A 559 13.68 -1.68 -4.55
N GLY A 560 14.04 -2.96 -4.56
CA GLY A 560 14.42 -3.72 -5.75
C GLY A 560 15.90 -3.62 -6.13
N GLY A 561 16.65 -2.73 -5.49
CA GLY A 561 18.07 -2.49 -5.77
C GLY A 561 18.98 -3.61 -5.26
N VAL A 562 20.01 -3.92 -6.05
CA VAL A 562 21.07 -4.88 -5.77
C VAL A 562 22.38 -4.14 -5.62
N TYR A 563 23.03 -4.34 -4.48
CA TYR A 563 24.26 -3.67 -4.10
C TYR A 563 25.34 -4.69 -3.83
N GLU A 564 26.53 -4.42 -4.35
CA GLU A 564 27.74 -5.18 -4.08
C GLU A 564 28.61 -4.37 -3.10
N ILE A 565 29.06 -5.01 -2.04
CA ILE A 565 29.91 -4.42 -1.01
C ILE A 565 31.21 -5.22 -0.99
N THR A 566 32.30 -4.52 -1.25
CA THR A 566 33.65 -5.07 -1.29
C THR A 566 34.48 -4.44 -0.19
N TYR A 567 35.19 -5.29 0.55
CA TYR A 567 36.21 -4.92 1.53
C TYR A 567 37.56 -5.36 0.98
N GLU A 568 38.50 -4.42 0.85
CA GLU A 568 39.87 -4.70 0.39
C GLU A 568 40.84 -4.43 1.54
N HIS A 569 42.05 -4.98 1.48
CA HIS A 569 43.06 -4.85 2.53
C HIS A 569 42.62 -5.44 3.88
N LEU A 570 41.95 -6.58 3.83
CA LEU A 570 41.73 -7.46 4.98
C LEU A 570 42.98 -8.34 5.20
N ASN A 571 43.14 -8.85 6.41
CA ASN A 571 44.06 -9.94 6.69
C ASN A 571 43.32 -11.28 6.77
N ASP A 572 43.81 -12.31 6.09
CA ASP A 572 43.37 -13.68 6.29
C ASP A 572 43.92 -14.30 7.59
N ARG A 573 43.70 -15.61 7.78
CA ARG A 573 44.15 -16.33 8.98
C ARG A 573 45.68 -16.40 9.11
N ASP A 574 46.40 -16.29 8.00
CA ASP A 574 47.87 -16.28 7.96
C ASP A 574 48.44 -14.85 8.04
N GLY A 575 47.58 -13.83 8.05
CA GLY A 575 47.99 -12.41 8.02
C GLY A 575 48.34 -11.90 6.62
N LYS A 576 47.89 -12.57 5.55
CA LYS A 576 48.08 -12.13 4.17
C LYS A 576 46.93 -11.21 3.74
N ASP A 577 47.26 -10.26 2.86
CA ASP A 577 46.28 -9.35 2.25
C ASP A 577 45.20 -10.14 1.50
N ALA A 578 43.95 -9.78 1.74
CA ALA A 578 42.77 -10.43 1.22
C ALA A 578 41.66 -9.40 0.95
N SER A 579 40.69 -9.81 0.13
CA SER A 579 39.46 -9.07 -0.11
C SER A 579 38.24 -9.96 0.11
N TYR A 580 37.11 -9.34 0.43
CA TYR A 580 35.84 -10.03 0.56
C TYR A 580 34.73 -9.20 -0.06
N THR A 581 33.91 -9.84 -0.89
CA THR A 581 32.77 -9.21 -1.53
C THR A 581 31.50 -9.99 -1.20
N TYR A 582 30.46 -9.27 -0.83
CA TYR A 582 29.11 -9.84 -0.76
C TYR A 582 28.10 -8.92 -1.45
N ARG A 583 26.91 -9.46 -1.72
CA ARG A 583 25.80 -8.70 -2.27
C ARG A 583 24.63 -8.61 -1.30
N THR A 584 23.86 -7.54 -1.42
CA THR A 584 22.58 -7.35 -0.74
C THR A 584 21.50 -6.90 -1.71
N VAL A 585 20.31 -7.46 -1.58
CA VAL A 585 19.08 -7.05 -2.25
C VAL A 585 18.24 -6.30 -1.25
N TYR A 586 17.86 -5.06 -1.56
CA TYR A 586 16.96 -4.28 -0.72
C TYR A 586 15.54 -4.41 -1.21
N GLU A 587 14.69 -5.05 -0.42
CA GLU A 587 13.38 -5.51 -0.86
C GLU A 587 12.32 -5.31 0.23
N LYS A 588 11.05 -5.40 -0.16
CA LYS A 588 9.96 -5.40 0.82
C LYS A 588 9.68 -6.79 1.36
N ALA A 589 9.39 -6.84 2.65
CA ALA A 589 8.90 -8.03 3.34
C ALA A 589 7.44 -8.39 2.97
N TYR A 590 6.74 -7.52 2.25
CA TYR A 590 5.44 -7.77 1.66
C TYR A 590 5.32 -7.11 0.28
N LEU A 591 4.55 -7.71 -0.63
CA LEU A 591 4.27 -7.16 -1.95
C LEU A 591 2.77 -6.92 -2.10
N SER A 592 2.40 -5.79 -2.69
CA SER A 592 1.01 -5.43 -3.02
C SER A 592 0.43 -6.23 -4.20
N SER A 593 1.28 -7.00 -4.89
CA SER A 593 1.00 -7.63 -6.18
C SER A 593 0.60 -9.10 -6.09
N ASP A 594 0.46 -9.68 -4.88
CA ASP A 594 0.13 -11.09 -4.69
C ASP A 594 -1.38 -11.42 -4.70
N GLY A 595 -2.21 -10.44 -5.08
CA GLY A 595 -3.67 -10.58 -5.21
C GLY A 595 -4.46 -10.24 -3.95
N LYS A 596 -3.80 -9.83 -2.85
CA LYS A 596 -4.43 -9.22 -1.68
C LYS A 596 -4.30 -7.69 -1.74
N GLU A 597 -5.31 -6.96 -1.27
CA GLU A 597 -5.31 -5.49 -1.33
C GLU A 597 -4.31 -4.88 -0.31
N GLU A 598 -3.76 -3.70 -0.60
CA GLU A 598 -3.03 -2.92 0.40
C GLU A 598 -4.02 -2.29 1.40
N PRO A 599 -3.60 -1.94 2.63
CA PRO A 599 -4.40 -1.09 3.50
C PRO A 599 -4.87 0.16 2.73
N GLN A 600 -6.16 0.47 2.83
CA GLN A 600 -6.78 1.66 2.26
C GLN A 600 -7.30 2.59 3.34
N GLN A 601 -7.62 2.05 4.52
CA GLN A 601 -8.20 2.82 5.61
C GLN A 601 -7.88 2.19 6.98
N ILE A 602 -7.63 3.06 7.96
CA ILE A 602 -7.64 2.72 9.38
C ILE A 602 -8.92 3.32 9.99
N LEU A 603 -9.71 2.51 10.68
CA LEU A 603 -10.90 2.94 11.41
C LEU A 603 -10.73 2.68 12.90
N PHE A 604 -10.96 3.70 13.74
CA PHE A 604 -11.07 3.49 15.17
C PHE A 604 -12.51 3.21 15.61
N ASP A 605 -12.64 2.37 16.63
CA ASP A 605 -13.91 2.15 17.33
C ASP A 605 -14.39 3.41 18.08
N LYS A 606 -13.45 4.31 18.45
CA LYS A 606 -13.69 5.56 19.18
C LYS A 606 -12.94 6.74 18.53
N ASP A 607 -13.62 7.89 18.42
CA ASP A 607 -13.04 9.15 17.95
C ASP A 607 -12.48 10.02 19.09
N SER A 608 -12.90 9.74 20.32
CA SER A 608 -12.41 10.37 21.54
C SER A 608 -12.75 9.57 22.79
N MET A 609 -11.98 9.76 23.86
CA MET A 609 -12.22 9.17 25.19
C MET A 609 -11.79 10.12 26.32
N GLU A 610 -12.39 9.92 27.49
CA GLU A 610 -12.06 10.63 28.73
C GLU A 610 -11.58 9.61 29.77
N LEU A 611 -10.40 9.82 30.35
CA LEU A 611 -9.73 8.91 31.26
C LEU A 611 -9.34 9.63 32.57
N THR A 612 -9.07 8.88 33.63
CA THR A 612 -8.49 9.40 34.87
C THR A 612 -7.03 8.98 34.97
N PRO A 613 -6.15 9.75 35.65
CA PRO A 613 -4.79 9.30 35.91
C PRO A 613 -4.76 7.86 36.48
N GLY A 614 -3.90 7.01 35.93
CA GLY A 614 -3.75 5.59 36.30
C GLY A 614 -4.69 4.62 35.59
N SER A 615 -5.73 5.08 34.87
CA SER A 615 -6.62 4.16 34.13
C SER A 615 -6.05 3.78 32.77
N THR A 616 -6.32 2.55 32.34
CA THR A 616 -6.05 2.07 30.97
C THR A 616 -7.34 1.94 30.16
N GLU A 617 -7.26 2.07 28.84
CA GLU A 617 -8.39 1.88 27.92
C GLU A 617 -7.91 1.41 26.55
N LYS A 618 -8.60 0.41 25.97
CA LYS A 618 -8.32 -0.09 24.62
C LYS A 618 -8.94 0.81 23.53
N LEU A 619 -8.12 1.19 22.55
CA LEU A 619 -8.50 1.77 21.27
C LEU A 619 -8.30 0.71 20.18
N THR A 620 -9.38 0.29 19.52
CA THR A 620 -9.32 -0.74 18.48
C THR A 620 -9.21 -0.09 17.10
N ALA A 621 -8.16 -0.45 16.36
CA ALA A 621 -8.00 -0.11 14.96
C ALA A 621 -8.48 -1.26 14.07
N ILE A 622 -9.26 -0.95 13.04
CA ILE A 622 -9.71 -1.88 12.01
C ILE A 622 -9.10 -1.44 10.69
N ILE A 623 -8.30 -2.31 10.08
CA ILE A 623 -7.70 -2.09 8.77
C ILE A 623 -8.65 -2.59 7.69
N HIS A 624 -8.92 -1.73 6.70
CA HIS A 624 -9.68 -2.11 5.52
C HIS A 624 -8.84 -2.02 4.25
N PRO A 625 -9.01 -2.98 3.33
CA PRO A 625 -9.93 -4.13 3.45
C PRO A 625 -9.42 -5.20 4.44
N GLU A 626 -10.31 -6.09 4.88
CA GLU A 626 -9.98 -7.09 5.91
C GLU A 626 -8.96 -8.13 5.44
N ASP A 627 -8.77 -8.28 4.15
CA ASP A 627 -7.77 -9.16 3.54
C ASP A 627 -6.46 -8.43 3.23
N ALA A 628 -6.29 -7.20 3.76
CA ALA A 628 -5.10 -6.41 3.50
C ALA A 628 -3.81 -7.17 3.83
N ARG A 629 -2.83 -7.12 2.92
CA ARG A 629 -1.63 -7.97 3.02
C ARG A 629 -0.77 -7.63 4.23
N ASN A 630 -0.54 -6.35 4.44
CA ASN A 630 0.16 -5.84 5.60
C ASN A 630 -0.79 -5.01 6.45
N LYS A 631 -1.19 -5.52 7.62
CA LYS A 631 -2.08 -4.79 8.54
C LYS A 631 -1.32 -4.07 9.64
N ARG A 632 0.01 -4.04 9.55
CA ARG A 632 0.83 -3.41 10.55
C ARG A 632 0.57 -1.91 10.59
N ILE A 633 0.30 -1.46 11.80
CA ILE A 633 0.10 -0.05 12.10
C ILE A 633 0.94 0.32 13.31
N TYR A 634 1.33 1.58 13.34
CA TYR A 634 2.06 2.17 14.45
C TYR A 634 1.16 3.17 15.16
N PHE A 635 1.16 3.13 16.48
CA PHE A 635 0.46 4.12 17.29
C PHE A 635 1.45 5.16 17.84
N THR A 636 1.03 6.42 17.82
CA THR A 636 1.78 7.53 18.42
C THR A 636 0.86 8.38 19.28
N SER A 637 1.44 9.08 20.26
CA SER A 637 0.74 10.07 21.08
C SER A 637 1.37 11.44 20.88
N THR A 638 0.56 12.47 20.66
CA THR A 638 1.06 13.85 20.62
C THR A 638 1.53 14.36 21.98
N ASN A 639 1.15 13.69 23.08
CA ASN A 639 1.57 14.07 24.43
C ASN A 639 1.67 12.82 25.34
N PRO A 640 2.79 12.08 25.26
CA PRO A 640 3.04 10.90 26.09
C PRO A 640 2.98 11.18 27.60
N ALA A 641 3.32 12.40 28.05
CA ALA A 641 3.23 12.79 29.46
C ALA A 641 1.77 12.88 29.97
N VAL A 642 0.79 12.99 29.07
CA VAL A 642 -0.65 12.94 29.39
C VAL A 642 -1.19 11.53 29.19
N ALA A 643 -0.92 10.92 28.04
CA ALA A 643 -1.34 9.55 27.75
C ALA A 643 -0.40 8.87 26.75
N THR A 644 -0.02 7.63 27.04
CA THR A 644 0.75 6.75 26.13
C THR A 644 -0.17 5.75 25.43
N VAL A 645 0.30 5.12 24.37
CA VAL A 645 -0.40 4.06 23.64
C VAL A 645 0.61 3.00 23.22
N ASN A 646 0.31 1.71 23.43
CA ASN A 646 1.14 0.61 22.94
C ASN A 646 0.72 0.17 21.53
N GLU A 647 1.46 -0.77 20.93
CA GLU A 647 1.16 -1.27 19.58
C GLU A 647 -0.17 -2.01 19.46
N CYS A 648 -0.67 -2.57 20.56
CA CYS A 648 -2.00 -3.13 20.59
C CYS A 648 -3.09 -2.04 20.66
N GLY A 649 -2.75 -0.76 20.78
CA GLY A 649 -3.72 0.33 20.93
C GLY A 649 -4.28 0.46 22.35
N GLU A 650 -3.62 -0.11 23.36
CA GLU A 650 -3.97 0.13 24.76
C GLU A 650 -3.34 1.43 25.25
N ILE A 651 -4.18 2.31 25.79
CA ILE A 651 -3.84 3.67 26.21
C ILE A 651 -3.71 3.70 27.72
N THR A 652 -2.63 4.26 28.23
CA THR A 652 -2.42 4.51 29.67
C THR A 652 -2.48 6.00 29.95
N ALA A 653 -3.36 6.42 30.87
CA ALA A 653 -3.49 7.82 31.28
C ALA A 653 -2.55 8.16 32.43
N HIS A 654 -1.74 9.21 32.27
CA HIS A 654 -0.71 9.61 33.25
C HIS A 654 -1.11 10.85 34.05
N ALA A 655 -1.43 11.94 33.36
CA ALA A 655 -1.69 13.23 34.00
C ALA A 655 -2.81 13.99 33.29
N ALA A 656 -3.50 14.87 34.02
CA ALA A 656 -4.58 15.67 33.44
C ALA A 656 -4.10 16.50 32.23
N GLY A 657 -4.90 16.51 31.17
CA GLY A 657 -4.53 17.16 29.93
C GLY A 657 -5.27 16.59 28.72
N THR A 658 -4.72 16.83 27.54
CA THR A 658 -5.22 16.25 26.29
C THR A 658 -4.06 15.71 25.47
N ALA A 659 -4.25 14.52 24.91
CA ALA A 659 -3.37 13.90 23.92
C ALA A 659 -4.20 13.49 22.70
N VAL A 660 -3.57 13.42 21.53
CA VAL A 660 -4.15 12.77 20.35
C VAL A 660 -3.35 11.51 20.08
N ILE A 661 -4.06 10.39 20.02
CA ILE A 661 -3.52 9.10 19.64
C ILE A 661 -3.72 8.92 18.14
N THR A 662 -2.64 8.66 17.41
CA THR A 662 -2.63 8.50 15.97
C THR A 662 -2.19 7.09 15.61
N ALA A 663 -2.99 6.35 14.85
CA ALA A 663 -2.53 5.14 14.16
C ALA A 663 -2.09 5.51 12.73
N VAL A 664 -0.96 5.00 12.30
CA VAL A 664 -0.42 5.18 10.95
C VAL A 664 -0.09 3.82 10.34
N SER A 665 -0.37 3.62 9.04
CA SER A 665 0.06 2.43 8.32
C SER A 665 1.58 2.35 8.27
N GLU A 666 2.14 1.15 8.10
CA GLU A 666 3.59 1.01 7.94
C GLU A 666 4.16 1.81 6.77
N ALA A 667 3.40 1.93 5.67
CA ALA A 667 3.78 2.78 4.53
C ALA A 667 3.64 4.30 4.80
N GLY A 668 3.11 4.73 5.95
CA GLY A 668 2.97 6.15 6.32
C GLY A 668 1.83 6.90 5.61
N ASN A 669 1.18 6.28 4.64
CA ASN A 669 0.22 6.92 3.73
C ASN A 669 -1.21 7.01 4.27
N ILE A 670 -1.55 6.28 5.33
CA ILE A 670 -2.91 6.22 5.91
C ILE A 670 -2.84 6.47 7.40
N THR A 671 -3.73 7.32 7.91
CA THR A 671 -3.79 7.65 9.35
C THR A 671 -5.21 7.65 9.90
N ALA A 672 -5.33 7.42 11.20
CA ALA A 672 -6.54 7.63 12.00
C ALA A 672 -6.18 8.31 13.34
N ASN A 673 -7.07 9.16 13.85
CA ASN A 673 -6.84 9.95 15.06
C ASN A 673 -7.94 9.74 16.11
N CYS A 674 -7.56 9.65 17.39
CA CYS A 674 -8.45 9.59 18.54
C CYS A 674 -8.02 10.61 19.60
N LYS A 675 -8.96 11.44 20.09
CA LYS A 675 -8.66 12.43 21.14
C LYS A 675 -8.81 11.83 22.54
N VAL A 676 -7.75 11.83 23.33
CA VAL A 676 -7.76 11.43 24.75
C VAL A 676 -7.76 12.67 25.63
N THR A 677 -8.69 12.75 26.58
CA THR A 677 -8.75 13.80 27.61
C THR A 677 -8.58 13.15 28.97
N VAL A 678 -7.55 13.53 29.72
CA VAL A 678 -7.33 13.01 31.07
C VAL A 678 -7.81 14.05 32.08
N VAL A 679 -8.68 13.65 33.01
CA VAL A 679 -9.28 14.53 34.03
C VAL A 679 -8.90 14.08 35.44
N GLN A 680 -8.42 15.02 36.25
CA GLN A 680 -8.16 14.79 37.68
C GLN A 680 -9.49 14.71 38.42
N LYS A 681 -9.71 13.65 39.20
CA LYS A 681 -10.86 13.55 40.09
C LYS A 681 -10.53 14.38 41.34
N LYS A 682 -11.27 15.47 41.59
CA LYS A 682 -11.05 16.31 42.77
C LYS A 682 -11.31 15.47 44.03
N ALA A 683 -10.33 15.34 44.92
CA ALA A 683 -10.50 14.66 46.20
C ALA A 683 -11.57 15.39 47.04
N GLU A 684 -12.63 14.71 47.43
CA GLU A 684 -13.56 15.20 48.44
C GLU A 684 -12.84 15.17 49.78
N THR A 685 -12.41 16.34 50.26
CA THR A 685 -11.82 16.50 51.59
C THR A 685 -12.96 16.52 52.61
N THR A 686 -13.09 15.45 53.40
CA THR A 686 -13.94 15.42 54.59
C THR A 686 -13.23 16.12 55.75
N THR A 687 -13.60 17.37 56.03
CA THR A 687 -13.39 18.00 57.35
C THR A 687 -14.74 18.13 58.05
N GLY A 688 -14.75 17.73 59.33
CA GLY A 688 -15.92 17.59 60.19
C GLY A 688 -16.72 18.87 60.42
N LYS A 689 -18.01 18.67 60.70
CA LYS A 689 -18.99 19.65 61.17
C LYS A 689 -18.71 20.07 62.62
N ASP A 690 -19.17 21.27 63.00
CA ASP A 690 -20.26 21.52 63.97
C ASP A 690 -20.78 22.97 63.77
N ASP A 691 -22.03 23.11 63.30
CA ASP A 691 -23.21 23.75 63.97
C ASP A 691 -23.26 25.30 63.76
N GLU A 692 -24.36 25.98 63.39
CA GLU A 692 -25.80 25.75 63.54
C GLU A 692 -26.59 26.72 62.58
N LYS A 693 -27.85 26.37 62.28
CA LYS A 693 -28.98 27.17 61.71
C LYS A 693 -29.17 27.32 60.18
N THR A 694 -30.03 26.42 59.68
CA THR A 694 -30.97 26.58 58.54
C THR A 694 -32.32 27.12 59.08
N PRO A 695 -33.25 27.73 58.29
CA PRO A 695 -33.93 27.13 57.11
C PRO A 695 -34.14 28.16 55.95
N ASP A 696 -34.42 27.84 54.68
CA ASP A 696 -35.39 26.89 54.14
C ASP A 696 -35.18 26.83 52.60
N ARG A 697 -35.03 25.62 52.01
CA ARG A 697 -35.69 25.18 50.76
C ARG A 697 -35.26 23.75 50.38
N LYS A 698 -36.25 22.87 50.35
CA LYS A 698 -36.23 21.45 49.92
C LYS A 698 -36.05 21.28 48.38
N PRO A 699 -35.86 20.04 47.88
CA PRO A 699 -34.69 19.56 47.11
C PRO A 699 -34.92 19.52 45.58
N ASP A 700 -33.87 19.49 44.74
CA ASP A 700 -34.00 18.90 43.39
C ASP A 700 -32.69 18.49 42.67
N THR A 701 -32.60 17.18 42.41
CA THR A 701 -32.23 16.44 41.18
C THR A 701 -30.95 16.68 40.35
N GLN A 702 -30.37 15.53 39.93
CA GLN A 702 -29.55 15.32 38.73
C GLN A 702 -29.80 16.36 37.63
N SER A 703 -28.76 17.09 37.22
CA SER A 703 -28.81 17.97 36.06
C SER A 703 -29.03 17.15 34.78
N SER A 704 -30.31 16.99 34.42
CA SER A 704 -30.72 16.48 33.13
C SER A 704 -30.26 17.46 32.03
N ILE A 705 -29.26 17.06 31.23
CA ILE A 705 -28.82 17.87 30.08
C ILE A 705 -29.99 18.05 29.11
N LYS A 706 -30.60 19.24 29.13
CA LYS A 706 -31.78 19.58 28.33
C LYS A 706 -31.37 20.00 26.92
N VAL A 707 -31.34 19.05 25.99
CA VAL A 707 -31.05 19.34 24.58
C VAL A 707 -32.17 20.20 23.97
N GLY A 708 -31.79 21.36 23.41
CA GLY A 708 -32.74 22.33 22.87
C GLY A 708 -33.64 21.79 21.75
N LYS A 709 -34.87 22.32 21.66
CA LYS A 709 -35.85 21.92 20.65
C LYS A 709 -35.47 22.46 19.27
N ALA A 710 -35.32 21.57 18.30
CA ALA A 710 -35.08 21.94 16.91
C ALA A 710 -36.35 22.54 16.26
N SER A 711 -36.19 23.69 15.60
CA SER A 711 -37.29 24.42 14.94
C SER A 711 -37.09 24.45 13.42
N ILE A 712 -38.05 23.90 12.67
CA ILE A 712 -37.96 23.79 11.21
C ILE A 712 -38.46 25.09 10.56
N LYS A 713 -37.60 25.78 9.82
CA LYS A 713 -37.97 26.93 8.96
C LYS A 713 -38.69 26.45 7.70
N SER A 714 -38.10 25.48 7.00
CA SER A 714 -38.72 24.89 5.80
C SER A 714 -38.29 23.44 5.57
N ALA A 715 -39.11 22.67 4.85
CA ALA A 715 -38.78 21.35 4.36
C ALA A 715 -39.29 21.25 2.92
N LYS A 716 -38.38 20.93 1.98
CA LYS A 716 -38.65 20.95 0.54
C LYS A 716 -38.15 19.67 -0.12
N LYS A 717 -38.83 19.25 -1.19
CA LYS A 717 -38.47 18.09 -2.02
C LYS A 717 -38.79 18.39 -3.48
N LYS A 718 -37.90 18.02 -4.42
CA LYS A 718 -38.19 18.09 -5.88
C LYS A 718 -39.11 16.93 -6.32
N LYS A 719 -39.94 17.13 -7.35
CA LYS A 719 -40.76 16.05 -7.97
C LYS A 719 -39.87 14.85 -8.31
N ALA A 720 -40.36 13.63 -8.03
CA ALA A 720 -39.62 12.37 -8.24
C ALA A 720 -38.23 12.28 -7.57
N SER A 721 -37.87 13.15 -6.62
CA SER A 721 -36.56 13.09 -5.96
C SER A 721 -36.55 12.13 -4.77
N PRO A 722 -35.47 11.36 -4.54
CA PRO A 722 -35.30 10.59 -3.31
C PRO A 722 -34.87 11.46 -2.11
N THR A 723 -34.78 12.78 -2.27
CA THR A 723 -34.13 13.68 -1.31
C THR A 723 -35.11 14.70 -0.72
N VAL A 724 -35.09 14.85 0.61
CA VAL A 724 -35.78 15.94 1.34
C VAL A 724 -34.72 16.84 1.96
N THR A 725 -34.79 18.14 1.67
CA THR A 725 -33.94 19.17 2.28
C THR A 725 -34.71 19.92 3.36
N ILE A 726 -34.13 20.00 4.55
CA ILE A 726 -34.71 20.65 5.73
C ILE A 726 -33.81 21.81 6.13
N THR A 727 -34.40 22.97 6.36
CA THR A 727 -33.71 24.15 6.88
C THR A 727 -34.26 24.49 8.25
N LEU A 728 -33.39 24.58 9.25
CA LEU A 728 -33.74 25.00 10.61
C LEU A 728 -33.75 26.52 10.73
N VAL A 729 -34.55 27.04 11.67
CA VAL A 729 -34.59 28.48 12.01
C VAL A 729 -33.22 28.93 12.52
N ARG A 730 -32.63 28.14 13.43
CA ARG A 730 -31.27 28.27 13.95
C ARG A 730 -30.70 26.89 14.27
N LYS A 731 -29.39 26.80 14.42
CA LYS A 731 -28.72 25.62 14.99
C LYS A 731 -29.20 25.46 16.45
N VAL A 732 -29.34 24.24 16.91
CA VAL A 732 -29.56 23.98 18.34
C VAL A 732 -28.20 24.07 19.05
N ALA A 733 -28.10 24.97 20.04
CA ALA A 733 -26.88 25.14 20.82
C ALA A 733 -26.47 23.82 21.47
N LYS A 734 -25.16 23.51 21.43
CA LYS A 734 -24.55 22.29 22.00
C LYS A 734 -25.06 20.94 21.45
N ALA A 735 -25.86 20.93 20.38
CA ALA A 735 -26.26 19.69 19.74
C ALA A 735 -25.08 19.07 18.97
N SER A 736 -24.82 17.77 19.19
CA SER A 736 -23.86 16.97 18.40
C SER A 736 -24.44 16.60 17.04
N GLY A 737 -25.76 16.60 16.89
CA GLY A 737 -26.40 16.26 15.63
C GLY A 737 -27.92 16.25 15.72
N TYR A 738 -28.56 15.70 14.68
CA TYR A 738 -30.01 15.63 14.59
C TYR A 738 -30.49 14.24 14.19
N GLN A 739 -31.57 13.77 14.82
CA GLN A 739 -32.37 12.66 14.35
C GLN A 739 -33.56 13.20 13.56
N ILE A 740 -33.69 12.74 12.32
CA ILE A 740 -34.74 13.17 11.38
C ILE A 740 -35.60 11.96 11.02
N LYS A 741 -36.91 12.12 11.15
CA LYS A 741 -37.90 11.13 10.72
C LYS A 741 -38.82 11.72 9.66
N VAL A 742 -39.05 10.97 8.59
CA VAL A 742 -39.97 11.33 7.49
C VAL A 742 -41.17 10.38 7.51
N TYR A 743 -42.40 10.91 7.43
CA TYR A 743 -43.65 10.16 7.57
C TYR A 743 -44.55 10.34 6.35
N PRO A 744 -45.42 9.35 6.03
CA PRO A 744 -46.31 9.45 4.89
C PRO A 744 -47.55 10.33 5.16
N THR A 745 -47.99 10.46 6.42
CA THR A 745 -49.18 11.25 6.81
C THR A 745 -48.92 12.08 8.06
N SER A 746 -49.69 13.16 8.26
CA SER A 746 -49.59 14.04 9.42
C SER A 746 -49.97 13.32 10.72
N GLY A 747 -50.98 12.45 10.70
CA GLY A 747 -51.39 11.63 11.85
C GLY A 747 -50.28 10.71 12.34
N LYS A 748 -49.58 10.02 11.42
CA LYS A 748 -48.41 9.18 11.74
C LYS A 748 -47.24 10.00 12.30
N ALA A 749 -47.03 11.21 11.78
CA ALA A 749 -46.03 12.13 12.31
C ALA A 749 -46.37 12.61 13.73
N LYS A 750 -47.62 13.03 13.98
CA LYS A 750 -48.08 13.46 15.33
C LYS A 750 -47.91 12.34 16.36
N LYS A 751 -48.31 11.11 16.02
CA LYS A 751 -48.15 9.90 16.87
C LYS A 751 -46.71 9.35 16.93
N ASN A 752 -45.77 9.89 16.14
CA ASN A 752 -44.38 9.40 16.01
C ASN A 752 -44.26 7.89 15.71
N LYS A 753 -45.21 7.32 14.96
CA LYS A 753 -45.25 5.90 14.58
C LYS A 753 -45.34 5.74 13.06
N GLY A 754 -44.62 4.76 12.49
CA GLY A 754 -44.67 4.45 11.05
C GLY A 754 -43.92 5.44 10.14
N ALA A 755 -42.67 5.77 10.46
CA ALA A 755 -41.81 6.59 9.61
C ALA A 755 -41.35 5.82 8.35
N ILE A 756 -41.26 6.50 7.21
CA ILE A 756 -40.67 5.99 5.96
C ILE A 756 -39.16 5.78 6.14
N THR A 757 -38.50 6.71 6.82
CA THR A 757 -37.06 6.63 7.12
C THR A 757 -36.72 7.43 8.37
N THR A 758 -35.71 6.94 9.10
CA THR A 758 -35.04 7.62 10.21
C THR A 758 -33.58 7.81 9.81
N LYS A 759 -33.03 9.02 9.93
CA LYS A 759 -31.62 9.32 9.66
C LYS A 759 -31.01 10.13 10.80
N PHE A 760 -29.75 9.86 11.08
CA PHE A 760 -28.93 10.63 12.00
C PHE A 760 -27.94 11.46 11.19
N ILE A 761 -27.86 12.75 11.49
CA ILE A 761 -26.88 13.67 10.91
C ILE A 761 -25.93 14.06 12.04
N THR A 762 -24.65 13.75 11.89
CA THR A 762 -23.58 13.92 12.90
C THR A 762 -22.94 15.30 12.88
N LYS A 763 -23.60 16.30 12.27
CA LYS A 763 -23.11 17.67 12.15
C LYS A 763 -24.18 18.68 12.56
N ASN A 764 -23.79 19.68 13.35
CA ASN A 764 -24.68 20.76 13.78
C ASN A 764 -24.79 21.88 12.73
N THR A 765 -25.59 21.64 11.68
CA THR A 765 -25.82 22.61 10.58
C THR A 765 -27.28 23.07 10.50
N LYS A 766 -27.52 24.23 9.85
CA LYS A 766 -28.88 24.73 9.58
C LYS A 766 -29.56 24.00 8.41
N LYS A 767 -28.79 23.49 7.44
CA LYS A 767 -29.28 22.82 6.23
C LYS A 767 -28.98 21.33 6.31
N LEU A 768 -30.03 20.51 6.33
CA LEU A 768 -29.98 19.06 6.55
C LEU A 768 -30.60 18.35 5.35
N VAL A 769 -30.02 17.21 4.97
CA VAL A 769 -30.42 16.47 3.77
C VAL A 769 -30.71 15.01 4.15
N VAL A 770 -31.87 14.51 3.74
CA VAL A 770 -32.26 13.10 3.92
C VAL A 770 -32.48 12.48 2.55
N LYS A 771 -31.67 11.47 2.19
CA LYS A 771 -31.77 10.70 0.94
C LYS A 771 -32.31 9.29 1.23
N ASN A 772 -33.40 8.89 0.57
CA ASN A 772 -33.95 7.53 0.65
C ASN A 772 -34.78 7.20 -0.61
N LYS A 773 -34.50 6.05 -1.25
CA LYS A 773 -35.19 5.61 -2.49
C LYS A 773 -36.72 5.54 -2.33
N LYS A 774 -37.24 5.18 -1.15
CA LYS A 774 -38.70 5.10 -0.86
C LYS A 774 -39.40 6.47 -0.91
N LEU A 775 -38.66 7.57 -0.97
CA LEU A 775 -39.21 8.92 -1.09
C LEU A 775 -39.52 9.30 -2.53
N LYS A 776 -38.90 8.67 -3.55
CA LYS A 776 -39.00 9.03 -4.98
C LYS A 776 -40.44 9.27 -5.42
N ASN A 777 -41.34 8.33 -5.14
CA ASN A 777 -42.72 8.32 -5.62
C ASN A 777 -43.76 8.89 -4.62
N LYS A 778 -43.33 9.48 -3.50
CA LYS A 778 -44.28 10.03 -2.51
C LYS A 778 -44.71 11.46 -2.88
N LYS A 779 -45.99 11.64 -3.21
CA LYS A 779 -46.63 12.92 -3.56
C LYS A 779 -46.74 13.88 -2.37
N GLY A 780 -46.73 13.39 -1.12
CA GLY A 780 -46.70 14.21 0.09
C GLY A 780 -46.05 13.47 1.27
N CYS A 781 -45.31 14.19 2.10
CA CYS A 781 -44.72 13.65 3.32
C CYS A 781 -44.56 14.73 4.40
N TYR A 782 -44.31 14.28 5.63
CA TYR A 782 -44.18 15.13 6.81
C TYR A 782 -42.87 14.81 7.52
N VAL A 783 -42.23 15.79 8.15
CA VAL A 783 -40.97 15.61 8.88
C VAL A 783 -41.09 16.01 10.33
N ARG A 784 -40.37 15.29 11.18
CA ARG A 784 -40.02 15.71 12.54
C ARG A 784 -38.53 15.56 12.74
N ILE A 785 -37.97 16.49 13.50
CA ILE A 785 -36.56 16.49 13.86
C ILE A 785 -36.42 16.65 15.37
N ARG A 786 -35.44 15.98 15.97
CA ARG A 786 -34.97 16.30 17.31
C ARG A 786 -33.45 16.39 17.31
N ALA A 787 -32.91 17.37 18.01
CA ALA A 787 -31.48 17.45 18.26
C ALA A 787 -31.08 16.36 19.25
N TYR A 788 -29.84 15.91 19.18
CA TYR A 788 -29.24 15.11 20.23
C TYR A 788 -27.87 15.66 20.60
N GLN A 789 -27.48 15.40 21.83
CA GLN A 789 -26.13 15.59 22.32
C GLN A 789 -25.56 14.19 22.64
N LYS A 790 -24.35 13.91 22.15
CA LYS A 790 -23.61 12.69 22.48
C LYS A 790 -22.92 12.98 23.80
N ILE A 791 -23.35 12.29 24.87
CA ILE A 791 -22.76 12.36 26.20
C ILE A 791 -22.39 10.92 26.54
N ASN A 792 -21.10 10.64 26.72
CA ASN A 792 -20.55 9.32 27.07
C ASN A 792 -21.08 8.22 26.14
N GLY A 793 -20.94 8.41 24.82
CA GLY A 793 -21.44 7.47 23.79
C GLY A 793 -22.97 7.43 23.60
N THR A 794 -23.75 7.90 24.58
CA THR A 794 -25.22 7.84 24.56
C THR A 794 -25.82 9.11 23.95
N LYS A 795 -26.76 8.94 23.01
CA LYS A 795 -27.51 10.06 22.41
C LYS A 795 -28.63 10.49 23.38
N LYS A 796 -28.43 11.60 24.10
CA LYS A 796 -29.52 12.26 24.83
C LYS A 796 -30.29 13.13 23.85
N PHE A 797 -31.60 12.91 23.75
CA PHE A 797 -32.44 13.53 22.72
C PHE A 797 -33.26 14.68 23.27
N GLY A 798 -33.30 15.78 22.54
CA GLY A 798 -34.22 16.89 22.80
C GLY A 798 -35.65 16.57 22.36
N ALA A 799 -36.56 17.51 22.63
CA ALA A 799 -37.94 17.41 22.19
C ALA A 799 -38.05 17.38 20.65
N TRP A 800 -38.98 16.57 20.13
CA TRP A 800 -39.32 16.58 18.72
C TRP A 800 -39.89 17.95 18.30
N SER A 801 -39.51 18.39 17.11
CA SER A 801 -40.11 19.55 16.45
C SER A 801 -41.61 19.37 16.23
N ALA A 802 -42.30 20.48 15.97
CA ALA A 802 -43.61 20.43 15.36
C ALA A 802 -43.56 19.67 14.03
N VAL A 803 -44.67 19.02 13.68
CA VAL A 803 -44.82 18.32 12.39
C VAL A 803 -44.80 19.36 11.28
N ARG A 804 -43.88 19.22 10.31
CA ARG A 804 -43.81 20.08 9.14
C ARG A 804 -44.17 19.30 7.88
N LYS A 805 -45.15 19.79 7.11
CA LYS A 805 -45.43 19.28 5.76
C LYS A 805 -44.26 19.62 4.84
N VAL A 806 -43.76 18.64 4.11
CA VAL A 806 -42.74 18.86 3.07
C VAL A 806 -43.43 19.45 1.86
N LYS A 807 -42.99 20.63 1.42
CA LYS A 807 -43.50 21.26 0.20
C LYS A 807 -42.79 20.64 -1.01
N ASN A 808 -43.56 20.19 -1.99
CA ASN A 808 -42.99 19.87 -3.30
C ASN A 808 -42.57 21.19 -3.94
N ARG A 809 -41.32 21.25 -4.41
CA ARG A 809 -40.78 22.35 -5.20
C ARG A 809 -40.59 21.89 -6.63
#